data_AF-A0A6A6TF86-F1
#
_entry.id   AF-A0A6A6TF86-F1
#
_cell.length_a   1.000
_cell.length_b   1.000
_cell.length_c   1.000
_cell.angle_alpha   90.00
_cell.angle_beta   90.00
_cell.angle_gamma   90.00
#
_symmetry.space_group_name_H-M   'P 1'
#
loop_
_entity.id
_entity.type
_entity.pdbx_description
1 polymer ?
#
loop_
_entity_poly.entity_id
_entity_poly.type
_entity_poly.pdbx_seq_one_letter_code
_entity_poly.pdbx_strand_id
1 'polypeptide(L)'
;MIESTEKYCRNPWSYNFANPSIRGRGPGGGGFGILYARAKIGPQALAFLTLEADGKSNRRDGLAQVSYRIVRDRLASTLAFFDHHLEALKVHEERLMLVQQDDKLDAQERDGECLLIRHEIAECMWKSNSFSLRKAALKEQRGISREAESRYGSDSAFVCRAKMKILKMSLMEKDPSLDEETQRIYESLLQTFQTNDRGRHRLRIIALQNEYAYYLYTRGREREDLDLGDKATAIQEEAYALQVRIYGEDNDQSMTALNNLVSMIAISTNAKSRAHEIIEKSRKIFTWRQKHLGNSHHRTLQAMDNLSLALQEHGDINEALSLILLSIETRIPLIRIGDMDDKQMRSTLTLMRDAVGLLEKDTDEGRANSQNFLKKAIASMSRFEHSNPAGNEYWDVMNYYRQEYAKALRNMAKQHEAHREFDKSIPLRQEALNETLRIEEECRHYVKDHWRGLAQAYFRSGKRFLDPRKGQSADESFTRALDLLCIHESPTADETLGMRRQIAHLLEDHEQHWKAALLRRENLVLLLEQGTETGAIAQAAESLVGTLAGQAKRNLRYREYEAAILLLAECVDVASTHLGRTHQVTFVCRGKLAGAHSQAGNADMAVSIMNAAAIDAREVEDINPGLTKQLQDFLTKMRDRHGQNVEVTK
;
A
#
# COMPACT_ATOMS: atom_id res chain seq x y z
N MET A 1 -16.99 13.95 58.32
CA MET A 1 -16.11 14.18 57.15
C MET A 1 -14.78 13.45 57.31
N ILE A 2 -14.04 13.60 58.42
CA ILE A 2 -12.87 12.74 58.75
C ILE A 2 -13.21 11.24 58.68
N GLU A 3 -14.37 10.82 59.20
CA GLU A 3 -14.84 9.43 59.05
C GLU A 3 -15.16 9.01 57.61
N SER A 4 -15.55 9.93 56.71
CA SER A 4 -15.83 9.56 55.31
C SER A 4 -14.55 9.48 54.49
N THR A 5 -13.56 10.33 54.75
CA THR A 5 -12.22 10.24 54.15
C THR A 5 -11.46 9.00 54.66
N GLU A 6 -11.57 8.67 55.95
CA GLU A 6 -11.02 7.41 56.48
C GLU A 6 -11.68 6.16 55.86
N LYS A 7 -12.99 6.20 55.58
CA LYS A 7 -13.69 5.05 54.98
C LYS A 7 -13.27 4.81 53.51
N TYR A 8 -12.91 5.86 52.78
CA TYR A 8 -12.45 5.76 51.39
C TYR A 8 -10.94 5.45 51.27
N CYS A 9 -10.11 5.88 52.22
CA CYS A 9 -8.67 5.61 52.22
C CYS A 9 -8.28 4.24 52.83
N ARG A 10 -9.20 3.56 53.54
CA ARG A 10 -8.94 2.27 54.21
C ARG A 10 -8.91 1.04 53.29
N ASN A 11 -9.08 1.17 51.98
CA ASN A 11 -9.01 0.02 51.07
C ASN A 11 -8.03 0.24 49.89
N PRO A 12 -6.71 0.07 50.10
CA PRO A 12 -5.70 0.26 49.05
C PRO A 12 -5.57 -0.93 48.08
N TRP A 13 -6.33 -2.02 48.28
CA TRP A 13 -6.09 -3.33 47.64
C TRP A 13 -7.22 -3.85 46.75
N SER A 14 -8.14 -2.99 46.29
CA SER A 14 -9.20 -3.43 45.38
C SER A 14 -9.31 -2.57 44.12
N TYR A 15 -8.22 -2.37 43.38
CA TYR A 15 -8.33 -2.04 41.95
C TYR A 15 -7.20 -2.70 41.18
N ASN A 16 -7.53 -3.86 40.61
CA ASN A 16 -6.78 -4.48 39.54
C ASN A 16 -6.65 -3.53 38.35
N PHE A 17 -5.48 -3.58 37.73
CA PHE A 17 -5.17 -3.03 36.42
C PHE A 17 -6.30 -3.24 35.42
N ALA A 18 -6.79 -2.14 34.82
CA ALA A 18 -7.42 -2.16 33.50
C ALA A 18 -7.05 -0.88 32.73
N ASN A 19 -6.58 -1.11 31.51
CA ASN A 19 -6.00 -0.19 30.52
C ASN A 19 -6.85 1.07 30.21
N PRO A 20 -6.23 2.21 29.83
CA PRO A 20 -6.95 3.37 29.32
C PRO A 20 -7.22 3.19 27.82
N SER A 21 -8.17 2.32 27.47
CA SER A 21 -8.61 2.16 26.07
C SER A 21 -9.99 1.54 25.97
N ILE A 22 -11.04 2.25 26.40
CA ILE A 22 -12.41 2.01 25.94
C ILE A 22 -13.10 3.37 25.70
N ARG A 23 -13.12 3.80 24.44
CA ARG A 23 -14.20 4.64 23.91
C ARG A 23 -15.28 3.68 23.42
N GLY A 24 -16.44 3.66 24.08
CA GLY A 24 -17.56 2.81 23.67
C GLY A 24 -18.77 2.98 24.59
N ARG A 25 -19.95 3.16 23.98
CA ARG A 25 -21.22 3.63 24.56
C ARG A 25 -21.93 2.58 25.42
N GLY A 26 -22.67 3.03 26.44
CA GLY A 26 -23.71 2.27 27.15
C GLY A 26 -24.20 3.00 28.42
N PRO A 27 -25.52 3.14 28.67
CA PRO A 27 -26.05 4.05 29.68
C PRO A 27 -26.12 3.40 31.07
N GLY A 28 -25.54 4.05 32.09
CA GLY A 28 -25.75 3.62 33.48
C GLY A 28 -24.64 4.02 34.45
N GLY A 29 -24.82 5.16 35.12
CA GLY A 29 -24.46 5.34 36.54
C GLY A 29 -23.00 5.56 36.96
N GLY A 30 -21.98 5.16 36.20
CA GLY A 30 -20.59 5.20 36.69
C GLY A 30 -19.83 6.52 36.50
N GLY A 31 -20.16 7.29 35.45
CA GLY A 31 -19.37 8.46 35.04
C GLY A 31 -19.58 9.74 35.84
N PHE A 32 -20.73 9.87 36.52
CA PHE A 32 -21.07 11.09 37.25
C PHE A 32 -20.35 11.20 38.61
N GLY A 33 -20.04 10.09 39.29
CA GLY A 33 -19.36 10.12 40.60
C GLY A 33 -17.91 10.59 40.54
N ILE A 34 -17.17 10.21 39.49
CA ILE A 34 -15.77 10.59 39.30
C ILE A 34 -15.65 12.05 38.86
N LEU A 35 -16.58 12.54 38.03
CA LEU A 35 -16.66 13.96 37.65
C LEU A 35 -17.13 14.86 38.81
N TYR A 36 -18.06 14.37 39.66
CA TYR A 36 -18.54 15.12 40.83
C TYR A 36 -17.48 15.18 41.96
N ALA A 37 -16.67 14.13 42.11
CA ALA A 37 -15.51 14.12 43.02
C ALA A 37 -14.35 15.01 42.51
N ARG A 38 -14.08 15.02 41.19
CA ARG A 38 -13.10 15.91 40.54
C ARG A 38 -13.40 17.41 40.74
N ALA A 39 -14.68 17.79 40.86
CA ALA A 39 -15.07 19.21 40.91
C ALA A 39 -15.20 19.80 42.33
N LYS A 40 -15.47 19.00 43.37
CA LYS A 40 -15.77 19.51 44.72
C LYS A 40 -14.69 19.26 45.78
N ILE A 41 -13.85 18.24 45.63
CA ILE A 41 -12.88 17.87 46.68
C ILE A 41 -11.68 18.84 46.70
N GLY A 42 -11.22 19.32 45.54
CA GLY A 42 -10.08 20.25 45.45
C GLY A 42 -10.26 21.51 46.32
N PRO A 43 -11.34 22.29 46.16
CA PRO A 43 -11.56 23.51 46.95
C PRO A 43 -11.86 23.27 48.44
N GLN A 44 -12.57 22.17 48.76
CA GLN A 44 -12.98 21.87 50.14
C GLN A 44 -11.86 21.24 50.98
N ALA A 45 -10.98 20.44 50.37
CA ALA A 45 -9.73 19.98 50.99
C ALA A 45 -8.75 21.14 51.19
N LEU A 46 -8.67 22.08 50.23
CA LEU A 46 -7.91 23.33 50.38
C LEU A 46 -8.43 24.18 51.54
N ALA A 47 -9.75 24.34 51.67
CA ALA A 47 -10.38 25.16 52.72
C ALA A 47 -10.23 24.55 54.12
N PHE A 48 -10.27 23.21 54.24
CA PHE A 48 -10.15 22.53 55.54
C PHE A 48 -8.70 22.55 56.06
N LEU A 49 -7.70 22.52 55.19
CA LEU A 49 -6.28 22.51 55.58
C LEU A 49 -5.65 23.90 55.70
N THR A 50 -6.23 24.92 55.06
CA THR A 50 -5.86 26.33 55.31
C THR A 50 -6.34 26.82 56.67
N LEU A 51 -7.45 26.30 57.19
CA LEU A 51 -7.96 26.63 58.53
C LEU A 51 -7.07 26.15 59.69
N GLU A 52 -6.28 25.08 59.53
CA GLU A 52 -5.26 24.69 60.52
C GLU A 52 -3.97 25.50 60.41
N ALA A 53 -3.71 26.16 59.27
CA ALA A 53 -2.51 26.97 59.05
C ALA A 53 -2.64 28.42 59.57
N ASP A 54 -3.85 28.97 59.64
CA ASP A 54 -4.11 30.32 60.19
C ASP A 54 -4.16 30.37 61.73
N GLY A 55 -3.95 29.24 62.40
CA GLY A 55 -3.79 29.16 63.84
C GLY A 55 -2.39 29.56 64.29
N LYS A 56 -2.19 30.86 64.58
CA LYS A 56 -1.07 31.42 65.35
C LYS A 56 -0.57 30.43 66.43
N SER A 57 0.49 29.68 66.14
CA SER A 57 1.31 29.06 67.18
C SER A 57 2.77 29.38 66.91
N ASN A 58 3.31 30.17 67.83
CA ASN A 58 4.70 30.56 67.87
C ASN A 58 5.61 29.33 67.74
N ARG A 59 6.55 29.39 66.79
CA ARG A 59 7.98 28.97 66.81
C ARG A 59 8.55 28.01 67.88
N ARG A 60 7.82 27.20 68.65
CA ARG A 60 8.40 26.43 69.78
C ARG A 60 7.96 24.98 69.98
N ASP A 61 6.91 24.45 69.35
CA ASP A 61 6.50 23.06 69.60
C ASP A 61 6.81 22.13 68.43
N GLY A 62 7.75 21.20 68.64
CA GLY A 62 8.15 20.20 67.63
C GLY A 62 7.02 19.29 67.15
N LEU A 63 6.00 19.07 67.99
CA LEU A 63 4.82 18.28 67.65
C LEU A 63 3.94 18.98 66.59
N ALA A 64 3.82 20.32 66.63
CA ALA A 64 3.03 21.06 65.66
C ALA A 64 3.67 21.07 64.26
N GLN A 65 5.01 21.16 64.19
CA GLN A 65 5.75 21.06 62.93
C GLN A 65 5.64 19.67 62.28
N VAL A 66 5.71 18.60 63.09
CA VAL A 66 5.57 17.21 62.59
C VAL A 66 4.16 16.95 62.08
N SER A 67 3.12 17.38 62.83
CA SER A 67 1.72 17.29 62.37
C SER A 67 1.48 18.08 61.09
N TYR A 68 2.04 19.29 60.98
CA TYR A 68 1.93 20.13 59.80
C TYR A 68 2.58 19.50 58.55
N ARG A 69 3.75 18.83 58.69
CA ARG A 69 4.39 18.08 57.60
C ARG A 69 3.55 16.90 57.12
N ILE A 70 3.08 16.06 58.04
CA ILE A 70 2.28 14.88 57.69
C ILE A 70 0.99 15.27 56.94
N VAL A 71 0.37 16.38 57.35
CA VAL A 71 -0.82 16.92 56.70
C VAL A 71 -0.52 17.39 55.27
N ARG A 72 0.60 18.10 55.07
CA ARG A 72 1.04 18.57 53.74
C ARG A 72 1.45 17.42 52.82
N ASP A 73 2.09 16.37 53.34
CA ASP A 73 2.45 15.16 52.59
C ASP A 73 1.20 14.45 52.04
N ARG A 74 0.18 14.31 52.89
CA ARG A 74 -1.10 13.73 52.50
C ARG A 74 -1.85 14.61 51.50
N LEU A 75 -1.81 15.93 51.67
CA LEU A 75 -2.41 16.88 50.73
C LEU A 75 -1.77 16.80 49.34
N ALA A 76 -0.44 16.84 49.26
CA ALA A 76 0.28 16.81 47.99
C ALA A 76 0.04 15.49 47.23
N SER A 77 0.08 14.36 47.95
CA SER A 77 -0.24 13.04 47.40
C SER A 77 -1.69 12.96 46.90
N THR A 78 -2.63 13.58 47.61
CA THR A 78 -4.05 13.61 47.22
C THR A 78 -4.26 14.48 45.99
N LEU A 79 -3.63 15.66 45.92
CA LEU A 79 -3.72 16.56 44.76
C LEU A 79 -3.11 15.91 43.51
N ALA A 80 -1.96 15.25 43.64
CA ALA A 80 -1.34 14.51 42.55
C ALA A 80 -2.19 13.31 42.08
N PHE A 81 -2.93 12.67 42.99
CA PHE A 81 -3.88 11.60 42.66
C PHE A 81 -5.06 12.10 41.83
N PHE A 82 -5.52 13.33 42.05
CA PHE A 82 -6.66 13.95 41.35
C PHE A 82 -6.26 14.79 40.13
N ASP A 83 -5.04 14.63 39.60
CA ASP A 83 -4.49 15.38 38.46
C ASP A 83 -4.26 16.89 38.69
N HIS A 84 -4.27 17.37 39.94
CA HIS A 84 -3.96 18.75 40.29
C HIS A 84 -2.44 18.98 40.46
N HIS A 85 -1.65 18.60 39.46
CA HIS A 85 -0.18 18.54 39.54
C HIS A 85 0.51 19.88 39.83
N LEU A 86 -0.06 21.01 39.39
CA LEU A 86 0.47 22.35 39.69
C LEU A 86 0.22 22.79 41.14
N GLU A 87 -0.89 22.38 41.73
CA GLU A 87 -1.21 22.66 43.14
C GLU A 87 -0.41 21.74 44.05
N ALA A 88 -0.27 20.46 43.68
CA ALA A 88 0.63 19.53 44.35
C ALA A 88 2.08 20.05 44.37
N LEU A 89 2.55 20.62 43.24
CA LEU A 89 3.90 21.19 43.14
C LEU A 89 4.14 22.32 44.15
N LYS A 90 3.20 23.25 44.31
CA LYS A 90 3.30 24.31 45.34
C LYS A 90 3.40 23.74 46.75
N VAL A 91 2.60 22.70 47.05
CA VAL A 91 2.64 22.04 48.36
C VAL A 91 3.98 21.35 48.60
N HIS A 92 4.55 20.70 47.58
CA HIS A 92 5.88 20.07 47.69
C HIS A 92 7.02 21.11 47.81
N GLU A 93 6.93 22.27 47.14
CA GLU A 93 7.92 23.36 47.29
C GLU A 93 7.91 23.95 48.70
N GLU A 94 6.72 24.17 49.29
CA GLU A 94 6.59 24.59 50.68
C GLU A 94 7.15 23.52 51.65
N ARG A 95 6.89 22.24 51.38
CA ARG A 95 7.44 21.12 52.14
C ARG A 95 8.98 21.12 52.10
N LEU A 96 9.58 21.34 50.93
CA LEU A 96 11.04 21.39 50.76
C LEU A 96 11.66 22.50 51.62
N MET A 97 11.07 23.71 51.61
CA MET A 97 11.54 24.84 52.42
C MET A 97 11.49 24.53 53.93
N LEU A 98 10.43 23.84 54.38
CA LEU A 98 10.25 23.48 55.79
C LEU A 98 11.23 22.41 56.28
N VAL A 99 11.63 21.48 55.40
CA VAL A 99 12.65 20.46 55.74
C VAL A 99 14.04 21.10 55.76
N GLN A 100 14.35 21.99 54.83
CA GLN A 100 15.66 22.67 54.78
C GLN A 100 15.93 23.53 56.04
N GLN A 101 14.88 24.13 56.60
CA GLN A 101 14.94 24.98 57.79
C GLN A 101 14.77 24.23 59.12
N ASP A 102 14.71 22.89 59.10
CA ASP A 102 14.50 22.11 60.31
C ASP A 102 15.80 21.81 61.05
N ASP A 103 16.06 22.59 62.09
CA ASP A 103 17.24 22.40 62.94
C ASP A 103 17.20 21.11 63.79
N LYS A 104 16.08 20.37 63.81
CA LYS A 104 15.93 19.13 64.60
C LYS A 104 16.31 17.86 63.85
N LEU A 105 16.31 17.89 62.53
CA LEU A 105 16.78 16.78 61.71
C LEU A 105 18.30 16.78 61.68
N ASP A 106 18.90 15.61 61.83
CA ASP A 106 20.32 15.47 61.54
C ASP A 106 20.60 15.80 60.06
N ALA A 107 21.85 16.15 59.73
CA ALA A 107 22.18 16.57 58.38
C ALA A 107 21.88 15.49 57.32
N GLN A 108 22.03 14.21 57.67
CA GLN A 108 21.87 13.08 56.76
C GLN A 108 20.39 12.76 56.48
N GLU A 109 19.55 12.85 57.50
CA GLU A 109 18.08 12.72 57.45
C GLU A 109 17.49 13.90 56.67
N ARG A 110 17.94 15.12 56.95
CA ARG A 110 17.50 16.34 56.25
C ARG A 110 17.81 16.26 54.75
N ASP A 111 19.02 15.85 54.39
CA ASP A 111 19.42 15.67 53.00
C ASP A 111 18.63 14.55 52.30
N GLY A 112 18.35 13.45 53.00
CA GLY A 112 17.53 12.35 52.50
C GLY A 112 16.08 12.75 52.23
N GLU A 113 15.46 13.47 53.16
CA GLU A 113 14.11 14.04 52.99
C GLU A 113 14.07 15.05 51.85
N CYS A 114 15.08 15.91 51.73
CA CYS A 114 15.18 16.87 50.62
C CYS A 114 15.23 16.17 49.26
N LEU A 115 16.03 15.11 49.12
CA LEU A 115 16.10 14.34 47.87
C LEU A 115 14.78 13.63 47.53
N LEU A 116 14.06 13.13 48.54
CA LEU A 116 12.74 12.52 48.36
C LEU A 116 11.71 13.55 47.87
N ILE A 117 11.67 14.73 48.50
CA ILE A 117 10.74 15.80 48.13
C ILE A 117 11.04 16.31 46.73
N ARG A 118 12.31 16.54 46.40
CA ARG A 118 12.73 16.94 45.04
C ARG A 118 12.34 15.91 43.99
N HIS A 119 12.39 14.61 44.33
CA HIS A 119 11.94 13.55 43.44
C HIS A 119 10.43 13.64 43.17
N GLU A 120 9.61 13.85 44.21
CA GLU A 120 8.16 14.03 44.07
C GLU A 120 7.82 15.29 43.26
N ILE A 121 8.56 16.38 43.46
CA ILE A 121 8.44 17.62 42.65
C ILE A 121 8.70 17.31 41.17
N ALA A 122 9.80 16.61 40.87
CA ALA A 122 10.13 16.21 39.49
C ALA A 122 9.02 15.31 38.88
N GLU A 123 8.40 14.43 39.66
CA GLU A 123 7.28 13.63 39.17
C GLU A 123 6.02 14.48 38.85
N CYS A 124 5.70 15.45 39.70
CA CYS A 124 4.58 16.37 39.46
C CYS A 124 4.83 17.23 38.22
N MET A 125 6.06 17.75 38.07
CA MET A 125 6.49 18.47 36.88
C MET A 125 6.34 17.61 35.62
N TRP A 126 6.71 16.33 35.67
CA TRP A 126 6.59 15.41 34.52
C TRP A 126 5.13 15.17 34.10
N LYS A 127 4.23 14.99 35.08
CA LYS A 127 2.80 14.71 34.83
C LYS A 127 1.98 15.92 34.39
N SER A 128 2.50 17.14 34.58
CA SER A 128 1.83 18.42 34.26
C SER A 128 1.51 18.68 32.77
N ASN A 129 1.83 17.74 31.86
CA ASN A 129 1.62 17.80 30.41
C ASN A 129 2.27 19.00 29.67
N SER A 130 3.13 19.76 30.35
CA SER A 130 3.93 20.84 29.76
C SER A 130 5.31 20.34 29.34
N PHE A 131 5.70 20.59 28.10
CA PHE A 131 7.01 20.21 27.55
C PHE A 131 8.18 20.83 28.33
N SER A 132 8.07 22.12 28.71
CA SER A 132 9.12 22.80 29.48
C SER A 132 9.28 22.21 30.88
N LEU A 133 8.17 21.84 31.53
CA LEU A 133 8.19 21.19 32.84
C LEU A 133 8.71 19.75 32.77
N ARG A 134 8.44 19.00 31.69
CA ARG A 134 9.04 17.67 31.48
C ARG A 134 10.55 17.72 31.33
N LYS A 135 11.08 18.68 30.57
CA LYS A 135 12.53 18.89 30.43
C LYS A 135 13.17 19.34 31.76
N ALA A 136 12.51 20.21 32.50
CA ALA A 136 12.95 20.62 33.84
C ALA A 136 12.94 19.44 34.84
N ALA A 137 11.88 18.62 34.82
CA ALA A 137 11.76 17.42 35.63
C ALA A 137 12.91 16.45 35.37
N LEU A 138 13.24 16.21 34.09
CA LEU A 138 14.33 15.31 33.72
C LEU A 138 15.69 15.84 34.20
N LYS A 139 15.94 17.14 34.05
CA LYS A 139 17.14 17.81 34.57
C LYS A 139 17.24 17.67 36.09
N GLU A 140 16.13 17.89 36.79
CA GLU A 140 16.08 17.79 38.25
C GLU A 140 16.33 16.35 38.71
N GLN A 141 15.69 15.37 38.05
CA GLN A 141 15.89 13.96 38.36
C GLN A 141 17.35 13.51 38.15
N ARG A 142 18.06 14.05 37.15
CA ARG A 142 19.51 13.85 36.96
C ARG A 142 20.35 14.47 38.06
N GLY A 143 19.94 15.63 38.58
CA GLY A 143 20.57 16.27 39.74
C GLY A 143 20.45 15.39 40.98
N ILE A 144 19.22 14.94 41.27
CA ILE A 144 18.91 14.04 42.39
C ILE A 144 19.72 12.76 42.30
N SER A 145 19.80 12.12 41.13
CA SER A 145 20.56 10.88 40.96
C SER A 145 22.05 11.07 41.24
N ARG A 146 22.67 12.14 40.72
CA ARG A 146 24.10 12.44 40.92
C ARG A 146 24.42 12.75 42.38
N GLU A 147 23.58 13.57 43.01
CA GLU A 147 23.75 13.92 44.42
C GLU A 147 23.56 12.70 45.34
N ALA A 148 22.53 11.89 45.09
CA ALA A 148 22.30 10.67 45.84
C ALA A 148 23.42 9.63 45.65
N GLU A 149 23.98 9.51 44.45
CA GLU A 149 25.10 8.61 44.16
C GLU A 149 26.38 9.02 44.88
N SER A 150 26.68 10.33 44.94
CA SER A 150 27.83 10.85 45.69
C SER A 150 27.72 10.61 47.21
N ARG A 151 26.50 10.56 47.75
CA ARG A 151 26.26 10.51 49.20
C ARG A 151 26.03 9.10 49.71
N TYR A 152 25.24 8.30 48.99
CA TYR A 152 24.80 6.96 49.41
C TYR A 152 25.43 5.83 48.59
N GLY A 153 26.26 6.15 47.60
CA GLY A 153 26.85 5.19 46.69
C GLY A 153 25.91 4.74 45.57
N SER A 154 26.48 4.20 44.49
CA SER A 154 25.76 3.72 43.30
C SER A 154 24.75 2.62 43.61
N ASP A 155 25.01 1.84 44.65
CA ASP A 155 24.27 0.62 44.99
C ASP A 155 23.06 0.87 45.91
N SER A 156 22.86 2.12 46.33
CA SER A 156 21.70 2.50 47.14
C SER A 156 20.39 2.27 46.37
N ALA A 157 19.41 1.67 47.04
CA ALA A 157 18.07 1.46 46.47
C ALA A 157 17.41 2.77 46.01
N PHE A 158 17.74 3.90 46.63
CA PHE A 158 17.28 5.23 46.21
C PHE A 158 17.87 5.63 44.87
N VAL A 159 19.20 5.48 44.70
CA VAL A 159 19.91 5.80 43.45
C VAL A 159 19.40 4.93 42.30
N CYS A 160 19.22 3.62 42.54
CA CYS A 160 18.64 2.72 41.55
C CYS A 160 17.23 3.13 41.13
N ARG A 161 16.35 3.53 42.07
CA ARG A 161 15.01 4.05 41.76
C ARG A 161 15.08 5.35 40.95
N ALA A 162 15.97 6.26 41.32
CA ALA A 162 16.17 7.52 40.62
C ALA A 162 16.63 7.29 39.17
N LYS A 163 17.63 6.43 38.96
CA LYS A 163 18.13 6.01 37.64
C LYS A 163 17.03 5.35 36.80
N MET A 164 16.24 4.42 37.35
CA MET A 164 15.11 3.81 36.64
C MET A 164 14.04 4.83 36.24
N LYS A 165 13.81 5.86 37.07
CA LYS A 165 12.90 6.95 36.72
C LYS A 165 13.43 7.77 35.53
N ILE A 166 14.73 8.10 35.54
CA ILE A 166 15.38 8.80 34.42
C ILE A 166 15.23 8.00 33.12
N LEU A 167 15.43 6.68 33.16
CA LEU A 167 15.22 5.81 31.99
C LEU A 167 13.78 5.91 31.48
N LYS A 168 12.78 5.74 32.36
CA LYS A 168 11.36 5.82 31.98
C LYS A 168 10.98 7.17 31.39
N MET A 169 11.52 8.27 31.92
CA MET A 169 11.31 9.62 31.40
C MET A 169 12.00 9.81 30.04
N SER A 170 13.25 9.37 29.91
CA SER A 170 14.04 9.50 28.67
C SER A 170 13.42 8.71 27.51
N LEU A 171 12.90 7.50 27.79
CA LEU A 171 12.18 6.67 26.81
C LEU A 171 10.90 7.35 26.29
N MET A 172 10.19 8.08 27.14
CA MET A 172 8.95 8.78 26.77
C MET A 172 9.21 10.05 25.94
N GLU A 173 10.31 10.76 26.20
CA GLU A 173 10.67 12.00 25.49
C GLU A 173 11.18 11.72 24.06
N LYS A 174 11.71 10.51 23.81
CA LYS A 174 12.29 10.06 22.53
C LYS A 174 13.43 10.94 21.98
N ASP A 175 14.02 11.80 22.81
CA ASP A 175 15.09 12.72 22.42
C ASP A 175 16.42 11.97 22.14
N PRO A 176 16.95 11.99 20.89
CA PRO A 176 18.18 11.29 20.52
C PRO A 176 19.44 11.79 21.26
N SER A 177 19.43 13.02 21.78
CA SER A 177 20.57 13.58 22.53
C SER A 177 20.79 12.89 23.87
N LEU A 178 19.81 12.12 24.34
CA LEU A 178 19.86 11.41 25.61
C LEU A 178 20.35 9.97 25.46
N ASP A 179 20.68 9.53 24.24
CA ASP A 179 20.89 8.11 23.98
C ASP A 179 22.14 7.57 24.69
N GLU A 180 23.25 8.31 24.66
CA GLU A 180 24.47 7.93 25.38
C GLU A 180 24.27 7.87 26.90
N GLU A 181 23.57 8.84 27.47
CA GLU A 181 23.29 8.88 28.91
C GLU A 181 22.37 7.72 29.30
N THR A 182 21.36 7.43 28.48
CA THR A 182 20.42 6.33 28.70
C THR A 182 21.15 4.99 28.69
N GLN A 183 22.05 4.76 27.72
CA GLN A 183 22.90 3.56 27.67
C GLN A 183 23.77 3.43 28.92
N ARG A 184 24.47 4.50 29.32
CA ARG A 184 25.30 4.50 30.54
C ARG A 184 24.49 4.18 31.80
N ILE A 185 23.26 4.67 31.90
CA ILE A 185 22.38 4.38 33.05
C ILE A 185 21.96 2.91 33.04
N TYR A 186 21.60 2.33 31.89
CA TYR A 186 21.29 0.91 31.78
C TYR A 186 22.48 0.03 32.20
N GLU A 187 23.68 0.32 31.67
CA GLU A 187 24.92 -0.40 31.98
C GLU A 187 25.29 -0.30 33.46
N SER A 188 25.23 0.90 34.04
CA SER A 188 25.47 1.12 35.46
C SER A 188 24.50 0.33 36.35
N LEU A 189 23.20 0.36 36.02
CA LEU A 189 22.19 -0.39 36.78
C LEU A 189 22.39 -1.91 36.65
N LEU A 190 22.69 -2.40 35.45
CA LEU A 190 22.98 -3.83 35.23
C LEU A 190 24.19 -4.28 36.05
N GLN A 191 25.28 -3.50 36.03
CA GLN A 191 26.47 -3.78 36.82
C GLN A 191 26.16 -3.83 38.31
N THR A 192 25.46 -2.83 38.86
CA THR A 192 25.07 -2.78 40.28
C THR A 192 24.19 -3.97 40.68
N PHE A 193 23.24 -4.39 39.83
CA PHE A 193 22.39 -5.53 40.15
C PHE A 193 23.12 -6.87 40.01
N GLN A 194 24.06 -7.00 39.08
CA GLN A 194 24.88 -8.20 38.90
C GLN A 194 25.88 -8.39 40.04
N THR A 195 26.57 -7.33 40.49
CA THR A 195 27.54 -7.40 41.60
C THR A 195 26.88 -7.72 42.95
N ASN A 196 25.64 -7.27 43.15
CA ASN A 196 24.86 -7.51 44.36
C ASN A 196 23.95 -8.75 44.28
N ASP A 197 24.07 -9.59 43.23
CA ASP A 197 23.16 -10.72 43.03
C ASP A 197 23.45 -11.90 43.99
N ARG A 198 22.79 -11.89 45.15
CA ARG A 198 22.63 -13.10 46.00
C ARG A 198 21.44 -13.97 45.55
N GLY A 199 21.06 -13.93 44.28
CA GLY A 199 19.88 -14.59 43.71
C GLY A 199 18.56 -13.82 43.88
N ARG A 200 18.59 -12.63 44.51
CA ARG A 200 17.39 -11.81 44.78
C ARG A 200 17.00 -10.88 43.63
N HIS A 201 17.90 -10.63 42.68
CA HIS A 201 17.68 -9.62 41.63
C HIS A 201 17.53 -10.20 40.22
N ARG A 202 17.60 -11.53 40.05
CA ARG A 202 17.54 -12.19 38.73
C ARG A 202 16.38 -11.75 37.84
N LEU A 203 15.16 -11.65 38.38
CA LEU A 203 13.99 -11.18 37.61
C LEU A 203 14.11 -9.70 37.18
N ARG A 204 14.74 -8.87 38.02
CA ARG A 204 14.97 -7.45 37.74
C ARG A 204 16.07 -7.25 36.71
N ILE A 205 17.11 -8.08 36.75
CA ILE A 205 18.18 -8.12 35.75
C ILE A 205 17.57 -8.48 34.38
N ILE A 206 16.77 -9.55 34.30
CA ILE A 206 16.10 -9.95 33.05
C ILE A 206 15.20 -8.83 32.51
N ALA A 207 14.39 -8.21 33.37
CA ALA A 207 13.54 -7.10 32.96
C ALA A 207 14.36 -5.93 32.40
N LEU A 208 15.47 -5.58 33.08
CA LEU A 208 16.35 -4.49 32.66
C LEU A 208 17.09 -4.82 31.35
N GLN A 209 17.56 -6.05 31.18
CA GLN A 209 18.19 -6.51 29.93
C GLN A 209 17.20 -6.49 28.76
N ASN A 210 15.97 -7.00 28.96
CA ASN A 210 14.93 -6.97 27.92
C ASN A 210 14.55 -5.53 27.54
N GLU A 211 14.39 -4.63 28.51
CA GLU A 211 14.14 -3.21 28.25
C GLU A 211 15.31 -2.55 27.50
N TYR A 212 16.54 -2.82 27.94
CA TYR A 212 17.74 -2.23 27.32
C TYR A 212 17.95 -2.73 25.89
N ALA A 213 17.83 -4.04 25.67
CA ALA A 213 17.93 -4.64 24.36
C ALA A 213 16.85 -4.12 23.40
N TYR A 214 15.60 -4.00 23.87
CA TYR A 214 14.52 -3.41 23.07
C TYR A 214 14.77 -1.94 22.73
N TYR A 215 15.32 -1.17 23.67
CA TYR A 215 15.71 0.22 23.44
C TYR A 215 16.79 0.33 22.35
N LEU A 216 17.87 -0.47 22.47
CA LEU A 216 18.95 -0.52 21.47
C LEU A 216 18.43 -0.98 20.11
N TYR A 217 17.55 -2.00 20.08
CA TYR A 217 16.89 -2.47 18.86
C TYR A 217 16.10 -1.36 18.17
N THR A 218 15.31 -0.61 18.93
CA THR A 218 14.49 0.49 18.38
C THR A 218 15.37 1.60 17.81
N ARG A 219 16.43 1.99 18.54
CA ARG A 219 17.39 3.01 18.07
C ARG A 219 18.22 2.53 16.88
N GLY A 220 18.64 1.27 16.86
CA GLY A 220 19.35 0.65 15.74
C GLY A 220 18.50 0.66 14.47
N ARG A 221 17.20 0.37 14.57
CA ARG A 221 16.26 0.48 13.44
C ARG A 221 16.01 1.90 12.98
N GLU A 222 15.90 2.87 13.91
CA GLU A 222 15.68 4.27 13.58
C GLU A 222 16.90 4.91 12.89
N ARG A 223 18.12 4.46 13.24
CA ARG A 223 19.39 5.00 12.73
C ARG A 223 20.03 4.15 11.64
N GLU A 224 19.47 2.98 11.34
CA GLU A 224 20.07 1.94 10.49
C GLU A 224 21.49 1.54 10.96
N ASP A 225 21.69 1.53 12.28
CA ASP A 225 22.97 1.24 12.93
C ASP A 225 23.02 -0.23 13.37
N LEU A 226 23.80 -1.03 12.62
CA LEU A 226 23.94 -2.47 12.84
C LEU A 226 24.74 -2.81 14.11
N ASP A 227 25.63 -1.93 14.58
CA ASP A 227 26.43 -2.16 15.80
C ASP A 227 25.53 -2.11 17.04
N LEU A 228 24.51 -1.23 17.03
CA LEU A 228 23.46 -1.24 18.05
C LEU A 228 22.62 -2.52 17.98
N GLY A 229 22.40 -3.07 16.79
CA GLY A 229 21.78 -4.38 16.59
C GLY A 229 22.58 -5.53 17.20
N ASP A 230 23.90 -5.51 17.03
CA ASP A 230 24.81 -6.50 17.63
C ASP A 230 24.79 -6.42 19.17
N LYS A 231 24.85 -5.20 19.74
CA LYS A 231 24.74 -4.99 21.19
C LYS A 231 23.40 -5.45 21.75
N ALA A 232 22.29 -5.11 21.08
CA ALA A 232 20.96 -5.55 21.48
C ALA A 232 20.86 -7.08 21.51
N THR A 233 21.41 -7.74 20.48
CA THR A 233 21.44 -9.19 20.37
C THR A 233 22.19 -9.83 21.53
N ALA A 234 23.40 -9.35 21.85
CA ALA A 234 24.21 -9.89 22.94
C ALA A 234 23.48 -9.82 24.30
N ILE A 235 22.88 -8.67 24.61
CA ILE A 235 22.12 -8.48 25.86
C ILE A 235 20.88 -9.39 25.91
N GLN A 236 20.19 -9.56 24.79
CA GLN A 236 19.00 -10.40 24.71
C GLN A 236 19.32 -11.89 24.78
N GLU A 237 20.49 -12.33 24.32
CA GLU A 237 20.98 -13.71 24.49
C GLU A 237 21.17 -14.04 25.98
N GLU A 238 21.79 -13.12 26.74
CA GLU A 238 21.94 -13.28 28.20
C GLU A 238 20.57 -13.32 28.91
N ALA A 239 19.67 -12.41 28.55
CA ALA A 239 18.31 -12.35 29.11
C ALA A 239 17.54 -13.65 28.85
N TYR A 240 17.58 -14.14 27.60
CA TYR A 240 16.95 -15.40 27.20
C TYR A 240 17.53 -16.59 27.97
N ALA A 241 18.85 -16.70 28.10
CA ALA A 241 19.49 -17.79 28.84
C ALA A 241 19.06 -17.82 30.32
N LEU A 242 18.98 -16.65 30.96
CA LEU A 242 18.49 -16.53 32.33
C LEU A 242 17.00 -16.91 32.43
N GLN A 243 16.19 -16.49 31.46
CA GLN A 243 14.75 -16.75 31.44
C GLN A 243 14.45 -18.24 31.25
N VAL A 244 15.19 -18.93 30.37
CA VAL A 244 15.15 -20.39 30.21
C VAL A 244 15.53 -21.10 31.50
N ARG A 245 16.56 -20.62 32.21
CA ARG A 245 16.99 -21.21 33.49
C ARG A 245 15.94 -21.07 34.60
N ILE A 246 15.14 -20.00 34.59
CA ILE A 246 14.13 -19.72 35.63
C ILE A 246 12.79 -20.39 35.30
N TYR A 247 12.31 -20.22 34.06
CA TYR A 247 10.95 -20.62 33.67
C TYR A 247 10.90 -21.93 32.87
N GLY A 248 12.05 -22.45 32.45
CA GLY A 248 12.15 -23.55 31.51
C GLY A 248 12.08 -23.09 30.05
N GLU A 249 12.49 -23.96 29.15
CA GLU A 249 12.52 -23.69 27.71
C GLU A 249 11.12 -23.67 27.08
N ASP A 250 10.19 -24.47 27.61
CA ASP A 250 8.79 -24.59 27.17
C ASP A 250 7.84 -23.68 27.97
N ASN A 251 8.16 -22.40 28.08
CA ASN A 251 7.35 -21.39 28.77
C ASN A 251 7.06 -20.18 27.87
N ASP A 252 5.85 -19.58 27.97
CA ASP A 252 5.46 -18.39 27.19
C ASP A 252 6.44 -17.20 27.37
N GLN A 253 6.99 -17.05 28.58
CA GLN A 253 7.97 -16.02 28.90
C GLN A 253 9.28 -16.24 28.14
N SER A 254 9.78 -17.48 28.12
CA SER A 254 10.98 -17.88 27.36
C SER A 254 10.75 -17.76 25.85
N MET A 255 9.57 -18.15 25.35
CA MET A 255 9.22 -18.00 23.93
C MET A 255 9.09 -16.53 23.50
N THR A 256 8.62 -15.67 24.39
CA THR A 256 8.57 -14.22 24.13
C THR A 256 9.98 -13.64 24.05
N ALA A 257 10.88 -14.02 24.96
CA ALA A 257 12.29 -13.62 24.90
C ALA A 257 13.02 -14.17 23.67
N LEU A 258 12.72 -15.41 23.26
CA LEU A 258 13.23 -15.99 22.02
C LEU A 258 12.76 -15.23 20.79
N ASN A 259 11.49 -14.82 20.74
CA ASN A 259 10.95 -14.02 19.65
C ASN A 259 11.62 -12.64 19.55
N ASN A 260 11.88 -12.01 20.70
CA ASN A 260 12.63 -10.75 20.74
C ASN A 260 14.07 -10.95 20.27
N LEU A 261 14.73 -12.02 20.70
CA LEU A 261 16.09 -12.36 20.26
C LEU A 261 16.15 -12.55 18.74
N VAL A 262 15.24 -13.31 18.16
CA VAL A 262 15.14 -13.50 16.69
C VAL A 262 15.03 -12.14 15.97
N SER A 263 14.17 -11.25 16.47
CA SER A 263 13.98 -9.92 15.88
C SER A 263 15.25 -9.06 15.95
N MET A 264 16.07 -9.22 17.00
CA MET A 264 17.33 -8.49 17.16
C MET A 264 18.45 -9.05 16.29
N ILE A 265 18.54 -10.38 16.15
CA ILE A 265 19.50 -11.02 15.24
C ILE A 265 19.25 -10.54 13.80
N ALA A 266 17.98 -10.37 13.40
CA ALA A 266 17.61 -9.92 12.05
C ALA A 266 18.13 -8.51 11.68
N ILE A 267 18.43 -7.65 12.65
CA ILE A 267 18.99 -6.30 12.42
C ILE A 267 20.48 -6.19 12.74
N SER A 268 21.11 -7.31 13.08
CA SER A 268 22.52 -7.40 13.47
C SER A 268 23.43 -7.53 12.23
N THR A 269 24.73 -7.27 12.37
CA THR A 269 25.70 -7.47 11.28
C THR A 269 25.76 -8.94 10.83
N ASN A 270 25.39 -9.85 11.74
CA ASN A 270 25.40 -11.30 11.54
C ASN A 270 24.07 -11.88 11.05
N ALA A 271 23.08 -11.05 10.66
CA ALA A 271 21.77 -11.55 10.22
C ALA A 271 21.87 -12.60 9.10
N LYS A 272 22.70 -12.35 8.09
CA LYS A 272 22.91 -13.27 6.96
C LYS A 272 23.60 -14.58 7.36
N SER A 273 24.63 -14.50 8.19
CA SER A 273 25.36 -15.69 8.66
C SER A 273 24.53 -16.54 9.62
N ARG A 274 23.56 -15.92 10.32
CA ARG A 274 22.65 -16.56 11.29
C ARG A 274 21.25 -16.83 10.72
N ALA A 275 21.03 -16.72 9.41
CA ALA A 275 19.71 -16.88 8.80
C ALA A 275 19.02 -18.22 9.14
N HIS A 276 19.77 -19.33 9.11
CA HIS A 276 19.27 -20.65 9.51
C HIS A 276 18.82 -20.68 10.98
N GLU A 277 19.56 -20.00 11.86
CA GLU A 277 19.23 -19.90 13.28
C GLU A 277 17.94 -19.09 13.50
N ILE A 278 17.76 -18.00 12.75
CA ILE A 278 16.53 -17.19 12.77
C ILE A 278 15.33 -18.06 12.37
N ILE A 279 15.43 -18.84 11.29
CA ILE A 279 14.36 -19.73 10.81
C ILE A 279 14.02 -20.80 11.85
N GLU A 280 15.02 -21.53 12.35
CA GLU A 280 14.81 -22.60 13.34
C GLU A 280 14.14 -22.08 14.61
N LYS A 281 14.63 -20.96 15.15
CA LYS A 281 14.04 -20.32 16.34
C LYS A 281 12.63 -19.82 16.06
N SER A 282 12.38 -19.20 14.90
CA SER A 282 11.04 -18.74 14.49
C SER A 282 10.06 -19.90 14.37
N ARG A 283 10.49 -21.02 13.80
CA ARG A 283 9.71 -22.26 13.67
C ARG A 283 9.37 -22.85 15.02
N LYS A 284 10.32 -22.88 15.95
CA LYS A 284 10.08 -23.31 17.33
C LYS A 284 9.03 -22.42 18.04
N ILE A 285 9.13 -21.10 17.91
CA ILE A 285 8.16 -20.17 18.49
C ILE A 285 6.77 -20.41 17.88
N PHE A 286 6.69 -20.52 16.56
CA PHE A 286 5.43 -20.75 15.85
C PHE A 286 4.76 -22.06 16.29
N THR A 287 5.49 -23.17 16.25
CA THR A 287 4.97 -24.49 16.63
C THR A 287 4.52 -24.54 18.09
N TRP A 288 5.29 -23.93 19.00
CA TRP A 288 4.91 -23.83 20.40
C TRP A 288 3.64 -23.01 20.59
N ARG A 289 3.54 -21.82 19.99
CA ARG A 289 2.35 -20.95 20.10
C ARG A 289 1.12 -21.57 19.44
N GLN A 290 1.28 -22.21 18.29
CA GLN A 290 0.23 -22.98 17.64
C GLN A 290 -0.34 -24.07 18.58
N LYS A 291 0.54 -24.84 19.23
CA LYS A 291 0.13 -25.91 20.15
C LYS A 291 -0.57 -25.42 21.42
N HIS A 292 -0.13 -24.30 22.00
CA HIS A 292 -0.58 -23.86 23.32
C HIS A 292 -1.64 -22.75 23.28
N LEU A 293 -1.60 -21.88 22.27
CA LEU A 293 -2.52 -20.74 22.12
C LEU A 293 -3.55 -20.97 21.00
N GLY A 294 -3.29 -21.93 20.10
CA GLY A 294 -4.11 -22.17 18.92
C GLY A 294 -3.73 -21.29 17.73
N ASN A 295 -4.32 -21.58 16.57
CA ASN A 295 -4.01 -20.93 15.29
C ASN A 295 -4.51 -19.48 15.21
N SER A 296 -5.65 -19.18 15.82
CA SER A 296 -6.31 -17.87 15.75
C SER A 296 -5.78 -16.85 16.76
N HIS A 297 -4.88 -17.24 17.66
CA HIS A 297 -4.34 -16.32 18.66
C HIS A 297 -3.38 -15.31 18.02
N HIS A 298 -3.49 -14.03 18.37
CA HIS A 298 -2.72 -12.94 17.76
C HIS A 298 -1.19 -13.18 17.78
N ARG A 299 -0.65 -13.75 18.86
CA ARG A 299 0.77 -14.12 18.98
C ARG A 299 1.20 -15.27 18.05
N THR A 300 0.30 -16.20 17.73
CA THR A 300 0.57 -17.29 16.78
C THR A 300 0.63 -16.73 15.38
N LEU A 301 -0.32 -15.87 15.02
CA LEU A 301 -0.39 -15.19 13.74
C LEU A 301 0.82 -14.28 13.50
N GLN A 302 1.28 -13.57 14.52
CA GLN A 302 2.53 -12.80 14.44
C GLN A 302 3.76 -13.70 14.26
N ALA A 303 3.80 -14.88 14.89
CA ALA A 303 4.89 -15.83 14.71
C ALA A 303 4.91 -16.43 13.29
N MET A 304 3.73 -16.66 12.69
CA MET A 304 3.62 -17.06 11.28
C MET A 304 4.21 -15.99 10.35
N ASP A 305 3.86 -14.71 10.56
CA ASP A 305 4.39 -13.61 9.75
C ASP A 305 5.91 -13.49 9.89
N ASN A 306 6.44 -13.54 11.11
CA ASN A 306 7.88 -13.47 11.36
C ASN A 306 8.64 -14.64 10.72
N LEU A 307 8.12 -15.87 10.82
CA LEU A 307 8.71 -17.04 10.17
C LEU A 307 8.67 -16.93 8.64
N SER A 308 7.55 -16.48 8.08
CA SER A 308 7.44 -16.32 6.63
C SER A 308 8.38 -15.24 6.10
N LEU A 309 8.57 -14.13 6.81
CA LEU A 309 9.57 -13.12 6.46
C LEU A 309 10.99 -13.70 6.49
N ALA A 310 11.36 -14.44 7.54
CA ALA A 310 12.68 -15.06 7.64
C ALA A 310 12.95 -16.06 6.50
N LEU A 311 11.93 -16.85 6.12
CA LEU A 311 12.01 -17.77 4.98
C LEU A 311 12.13 -17.02 3.64
N GLN A 312 11.44 -15.88 3.48
CA GLN A 312 11.59 -15.03 2.29
C GLN A 312 13.01 -14.49 2.13
N GLU A 313 13.59 -13.96 3.21
CA GLU A 313 14.96 -13.43 3.20
C GLU A 313 16.00 -14.50 2.92
N HIS A 314 15.73 -15.76 3.30
CA HIS A 314 16.60 -16.88 3.03
C HIS A 314 16.43 -17.48 1.62
N GLY A 315 15.27 -17.28 1.00
CA GLY A 315 14.95 -17.79 -0.35
C GLY A 315 14.00 -19.00 -0.38
N ASP A 316 13.48 -19.45 0.77
CA ASP A 316 12.52 -20.57 0.87
C ASP A 316 11.08 -20.10 0.60
N ILE A 317 10.86 -19.50 -0.57
CA ILE A 317 9.65 -18.72 -0.88
C ILE A 317 8.36 -19.57 -0.85
N ASN A 318 8.42 -20.85 -1.24
CA ASN A 318 7.25 -21.73 -1.25
C ASN A 318 6.70 -22.00 0.15
N GLU A 319 7.58 -22.19 1.14
CA GLU A 319 7.17 -22.39 2.52
C GLU A 319 6.64 -21.09 3.11
N ALA A 320 7.30 -19.96 2.83
CA ALA A 320 6.84 -18.64 3.25
C ALA A 320 5.41 -18.36 2.76
N LEU A 321 5.11 -18.61 1.49
CA LEU A 321 3.77 -18.43 0.92
C LEU A 321 2.72 -19.34 1.55
N SER A 322 3.10 -20.57 1.89
CA SER A 322 2.19 -21.51 2.56
C SER A 322 1.80 -21.01 3.96
N LEU A 323 2.75 -20.46 4.71
CA LEU A 323 2.50 -19.84 6.02
C LEU A 323 1.69 -18.55 5.91
N ILE A 324 1.98 -17.71 4.92
CA ILE A 324 1.23 -16.47 4.65
C ILE A 324 -0.22 -16.79 4.33
N LEU A 325 -0.48 -17.77 3.44
CA LEU A 325 -1.82 -18.21 3.10
C LEU A 325 -2.58 -18.71 4.33
N LEU A 326 -1.95 -19.56 5.15
CA LEU A 326 -2.54 -20.04 6.40
C LEU A 326 -2.87 -18.87 7.34
N SER A 327 -2.00 -17.87 7.42
CA SER A 327 -2.24 -16.67 8.23
C SER A 327 -3.44 -15.86 7.70
N ILE A 328 -3.56 -15.70 6.39
CA ILE A 328 -4.70 -15.01 5.77
C ILE A 328 -6.02 -15.76 6.07
N GLU A 329 -6.04 -17.07 5.82
CA GLU A 329 -7.21 -17.93 6.06
C GLU A 329 -7.69 -17.90 7.51
N THR A 330 -6.76 -17.79 8.46
CA THR A 330 -7.08 -17.72 9.90
C THR A 330 -7.49 -16.32 10.34
N ARG A 331 -6.97 -15.26 9.72
CA ARG A 331 -7.31 -13.85 10.02
C ARG A 331 -8.67 -13.42 9.46
N ILE A 332 -9.08 -13.94 8.30
CA ILE A 332 -10.34 -13.55 7.64
C ILE A 332 -11.58 -13.68 8.56
N PRO A 333 -11.81 -14.82 9.26
CA PRO A 333 -12.94 -14.93 10.18
C PRO A 333 -12.87 -13.99 11.38
N LEU A 334 -11.66 -13.61 11.81
CA LEU A 334 -11.42 -12.79 13.01
C LEU A 334 -11.69 -11.30 12.76
N ILE A 335 -11.38 -10.81 11.56
CA ILE A 335 -11.75 -9.45 11.13
C ILE A 335 -13.27 -9.28 11.14
N ARG A 336 -14.03 -10.31 10.70
CA ARG A 336 -15.50 -10.26 10.66
C ARG A 336 -16.15 -10.01 12.03
N ILE A 337 -15.57 -10.57 13.09
CA ILE A 337 -16.10 -10.44 14.46
C ILE A 337 -15.50 -9.24 15.21
N GLY A 338 -14.59 -8.48 14.59
CA GLY A 338 -13.94 -7.30 15.18
C GLY A 338 -12.83 -7.62 16.18
N ASP A 339 -12.39 -8.88 16.27
CA ASP A 339 -11.38 -9.34 17.23
C ASP A 339 -9.94 -9.10 16.77
N MET A 340 -9.74 -8.48 15.59
CA MET A 340 -8.42 -8.22 15.01
C MET A 340 -8.35 -6.87 14.29
N ASP A 341 -7.16 -6.25 14.33
CA ASP A 341 -6.83 -4.99 13.66
C ASP A 341 -6.35 -5.19 12.21
N ASP A 342 -6.89 -4.40 11.28
CA ASP A 342 -6.55 -4.35 9.86
C ASP A 342 -5.07 -4.07 9.57
N LYS A 343 -4.35 -3.42 10.49
CA LYS A 343 -2.91 -3.19 10.35
C LYS A 343 -2.13 -4.50 10.21
N GLN A 344 -2.55 -5.56 10.91
CA GLN A 344 -1.89 -6.87 10.82
C GLN A 344 -2.16 -7.53 9.48
N MET A 345 -3.38 -7.42 8.95
CA MET A 345 -3.71 -7.91 7.61
C MET A 345 -2.89 -7.20 6.53
N ARG A 346 -2.78 -5.86 6.59
CA ARG A 346 -1.92 -5.10 5.67
C ARG A 346 -0.45 -5.53 5.70
N SER A 347 0.08 -5.83 6.88
CA SER A 347 1.44 -6.36 7.01
C SER A 347 1.59 -7.71 6.29
N THR A 348 0.62 -8.60 6.47
CA THR A 348 0.58 -9.93 5.82
C THR A 348 0.51 -9.80 4.30
N LEU A 349 -0.29 -8.86 3.80
CA LEU A 349 -0.41 -8.54 2.38
C LEU A 349 0.91 -8.06 1.77
N THR A 350 1.65 -7.26 2.53
CA THR A 350 2.97 -6.77 2.11
C THR A 350 3.94 -7.95 1.97
N LEU A 351 3.98 -8.84 2.97
CA LEU A 351 4.78 -10.07 2.89
C LEU A 351 4.39 -10.92 1.69
N MET A 352 3.09 -11.05 1.39
CA MET A 352 2.64 -11.81 0.23
C MET A 352 3.12 -11.18 -1.08
N ARG A 353 2.98 -9.86 -1.23
CA ARG A 353 3.43 -9.13 -2.41
C ARG A 353 4.91 -9.34 -2.66
N ASP A 354 5.70 -9.24 -1.60
CA ASP A 354 7.15 -9.35 -1.68
C ASP A 354 7.55 -10.80 -2.03
N ALA A 355 6.91 -11.83 -1.45
CA ALA A 355 7.11 -13.23 -1.83
C ALA A 355 6.70 -13.54 -3.28
N VAL A 356 5.54 -13.04 -3.73
CA VAL A 356 5.09 -13.21 -5.12
C VAL A 356 6.09 -12.56 -6.08
N GLY A 357 6.54 -11.33 -5.77
CA GLY A 357 7.56 -10.64 -6.55
C GLY A 357 8.90 -11.39 -6.61
N LEU A 358 9.28 -12.10 -5.54
CA LEU A 358 10.47 -12.96 -5.53
C LEU A 358 10.28 -14.22 -6.38
N LEU A 359 9.10 -14.87 -6.34
CA LEU A 359 8.80 -16.01 -7.22
C LEU A 359 8.80 -15.63 -8.69
N GLU A 360 8.29 -14.45 -9.05
CA GLU A 360 8.13 -14.02 -10.44
C GLU A 360 9.46 -13.65 -11.13
N LYS A 361 10.52 -13.36 -10.36
CA LYS A 361 11.76 -12.74 -10.87
C LYS A 361 12.65 -13.65 -11.70
N ASP A 362 12.64 -14.97 -11.50
CA ASP A 362 13.73 -15.81 -12.03
C ASP A 362 13.32 -17.04 -12.88
N THR A 363 12.09 -17.56 -12.78
CA THR A 363 11.72 -18.79 -13.52
C THR A 363 10.27 -18.82 -14.00
N ASP A 364 10.01 -19.49 -15.13
CA ASP A 364 8.65 -19.79 -15.61
C ASP A 364 7.86 -20.64 -14.60
N GLU A 365 8.56 -21.53 -13.89
CA GLU A 365 8.02 -22.34 -12.80
C GLU A 365 7.63 -21.48 -11.59
N GLY A 366 8.45 -20.50 -11.21
CA GLY A 366 8.14 -19.53 -10.15
C GLY A 366 6.89 -18.71 -10.47
N ARG A 367 6.73 -18.27 -11.72
CA ARG A 367 5.50 -17.61 -12.18
C ARG A 367 4.27 -18.52 -12.09
N ALA A 368 4.36 -19.76 -12.56
CA ALA A 368 3.26 -20.72 -12.45
C ALA A 368 2.89 -21.04 -10.99
N ASN A 369 3.88 -21.15 -10.12
CA ASN A 369 3.67 -21.35 -8.68
C ASN A 369 2.97 -20.14 -8.06
N SER A 370 3.45 -18.92 -8.34
CA SER A 370 2.83 -17.68 -7.83
C SER A 370 1.35 -17.56 -8.23
N GLN A 371 1.02 -17.92 -9.48
CA GLN A 371 -0.36 -17.94 -9.98
C GLN A 371 -1.21 -18.96 -9.22
N ASN A 372 -0.73 -20.19 -9.05
CA ASN A 372 -1.45 -21.23 -8.31
C ASN A 372 -1.69 -20.81 -6.85
N PHE A 373 -0.71 -20.14 -6.23
CA PHE A 373 -0.86 -19.59 -4.88
C PHE A 373 -1.90 -18.46 -4.81
N LEU A 374 -1.83 -17.47 -5.71
CA LEU A 374 -2.81 -16.37 -5.77
C LEU A 374 -4.23 -16.89 -6.02
N LYS A 375 -4.38 -17.89 -6.91
CA LYS A 375 -5.65 -18.56 -7.17
C LYS A 375 -6.21 -19.25 -5.92
N LYS A 376 -5.37 -19.97 -5.18
CA LYS A 376 -5.77 -20.60 -3.91
C LYS A 376 -6.18 -19.55 -2.88
N ALA A 377 -5.44 -18.45 -2.76
CA ALA A 377 -5.78 -17.36 -1.84
C ALA A 377 -7.17 -16.78 -2.15
N ILE A 378 -7.42 -16.43 -3.41
CA ILE A 378 -8.73 -15.95 -3.89
C ILE A 378 -9.81 -16.97 -3.60
N ALA A 379 -9.61 -18.24 -3.96
CA ALA A 379 -10.60 -19.29 -3.71
C ALA A 379 -10.92 -19.45 -2.22
N SER A 380 -9.91 -19.39 -1.34
CA SER A 380 -10.09 -19.45 0.10
C SER A 380 -10.88 -18.26 0.63
N MET A 381 -10.64 -17.05 0.12
CA MET A 381 -11.42 -15.86 0.49
C MET A 381 -12.83 -15.85 -0.08
N SER A 382 -13.01 -16.26 -1.34
CA SER A 382 -14.30 -16.31 -2.03
C SER A 382 -15.32 -17.21 -1.34
N ARG A 383 -14.86 -18.25 -0.61
CA ARG A 383 -15.72 -19.08 0.24
C ARG A 383 -16.47 -18.27 1.30
N PHE A 384 -16.01 -17.06 1.62
CA PHE A 384 -16.58 -16.20 2.64
C PHE A 384 -17.30 -14.96 2.08
N GLU A 385 -17.38 -14.80 0.74
CA GLU A 385 -18.06 -13.67 0.06
C GLU A 385 -19.55 -13.53 0.43
N HIS A 386 -20.23 -14.66 0.67
CA HIS A 386 -21.67 -14.69 0.93
C HIS A 386 -22.02 -14.49 2.42
N SER A 387 -21.02 -14.50 3.30
CA SER A 387 -21.19 -14.29 4.73
C SER A 387 -20.93 -12.85 5.11
N ASN A 388 -21.89 -11.98 4.76
CA ASN A 388 -21.98 -10.54 5.05
C ASN A 388 -20.94 -10.02 6.08
N PRO A 389 -19.75 -9.60 5.63
CA PRO A 389 -18.75 -9.03 6.51
C PRO A 389 -19.13 -7.58 6.77
N ALA A 390 -19.31 -7.23 8.04
CA ALA A 390 -19.76 -5.93 8.50
C ALA A 390 -18.71 -4.79 8.33
N GLY A 391 -17.86 -4.82 7.31
CA GLY A 391 -16.82 -3.81 7.08
C GLY A 391 -16.38 -3.71 5.62
N ASN A 392 -16.16 -2.46 5.17
CA ASN A 392 -15.59 -2.15 3.86
C ASN A 392 -14.18 -2.75 3.68
N GLU A 393 -13.44 -2.99 4.77
CA GLU A 393 -12.04 -3.41 4.70
C GLU A 393 -11.84 -4.88 4.25
N TYR A 394 -12.82 -5.78 4.44
CA TYR A 394 -12.75 -7.15 3.88
C TYR A 394 -12.75 -7.10 2.35
N TRP A 395 -13.58 -6.22 1.78
CA TRP A 395 -13.64 -6.00 0.34
C TRP A 395 -12.36 -5.34 -0.17
N ASP A 396 -11.74 -4.42 0.58
CA ASP A 396 -10.44 -3.84 0.21
C ASP A 396 -9.34 -4.90 0.12
N VAL A 397 -9.30 -5.82 1.09
CA VAL A 397 -8.35 -6.94 1.12
C VAL A 397 -8.60 -7.88 -0.06
N MET A 398 -9.86 -8.27 -0.30
CA MET A 398 -10.23 -9.14 -1.41
C MET A 398 -9.94 -8.50 -2.78
N ASN A 399 -10.22 -7.21 -2.91
CA ASN A 399 -9.95 -6.43 -4.11
C ASN A 399 -8.46 -6.36 -4.40
N TYR A 400 -7.62 -6.14 -3.37
CA TYR A 400 -6.17 -6.16 -3.53
C TYR A 400 -5.66 -7.51 -4.08
N TYR A 401 -6.12 -8.64 -3.54
CA TYR A 401 -5.70 -9.95 -4.04
C TYR A 401 -6.17 -10.24 -5.46
N ARG A 402 -7.40 -9.83 -5.81
CA ARG A 402 -7.92 -9.94 -7.17
C ARG A 402 -7.09 -9.09 -8.14
N GLN A 403 -6.67 -7.89 -7.75
CA GLN A 403 -5.78 -7.05 -8.56
C GLN A 403 -4.43 -7.72 -8.81
N GLU A 404 -3.76 -8.23 -7.78
CA GLU A 404 -2.45 -8.87 -7.93
C GLU A 404 -2.55 -10.19 -8.73
N TYR A 405 -3.60 -10.97 -8.55
CA TYR A 405 -3.84 -12.16 -9.38
C TYR A 405 -4.10 -11.82 -10.85
N ALA A 406 -4.95 -10.81 -11.12
CA ALA A 406 -5.20 -10.37 -12.49
C ALA A 406 -3.90 -9.87 -13.17
N LYS A 407 -3.03 -9.20 -12.42
CA LYS A 407 -1.71 -8.75 -12.90
C LYS A 407 -0.77 -9.91 -13.21
N ALA A 408 -0.70 -10.93 -12.34
CA ALA A 408 0.08 -12.14 -12.59
C ALA A 408 -0.39 -12.89 -13.86
N LEU A 409 -1.71 -13.09 -13.99
CA LEU A 409 -2.32 -13.70 -15.19
C LEU A 409 -1.97 -12.92 -16.47
N ARG A 410 -1.99 -11.58 -16.41
CA ARG A 410 -1.62 -10.69 -17.53
C ARG A 410 -0.16 -10.87 -17.93
N ASN A 411 0.76 -10.98 -16.97
CA ASN A 411 2.19 -11.14 -17.26
C ASN A 411 2.47 -12.49 -17.96
N MET A 412 1.80 -13.57 -17.55
CA MET A 412 1.90 -14.87 -18.20
C MET A 412 1.28 -14.87 -19.60
N ALA A 413 0.12 -14.23 -19.77
CA ALA A 413 -0.48 -14.04 -21.08
C ALA A 413 0.49 -13.34 -22.05
N LYS A 414 1.19 -12.29 -21.60
CA LYS A 414 2.23 -11.60 -22.39
C LYS A 414 3.41 -12.50 -22.76
N GLN A 415 3.83 -13.41 -21.87
CA GLN A 415 4.92 -14.35 -22.15
C GLN A 415 4.50 -15.39 -23.19
N HIS A 416 3.33 -15.99 -23.03
CA HIS A 416 2.78 -16.89 -24.05
C HIS A 416 2.59 -16.17 -25.39
N GLU A 417 2.18 -14.90 -25.40
CA GLU A 417 2.14 -14.07 -26.61
C GLU A 417 3.52 -13.85 -27.25
N ALA A 418 4.57 -13.63 -26.45
CA ALA A 418 5.94 -13.51 -26.93
C ALA A 418 6.42 -14.80 -27.61
N HIS A 419 6.03 -15.96 -27.05
CA HIS A 419 6.28 -17.28 -27.63
C HIS A 419 5.26 -17.71 -28.70
N ARG A 420 4.31 -16.83 -29.07
CA ARG A 420 3.24 -17.08 -30.07
C ARG A 420 2.28 -18.23 -29.70
N GLU A 421 2.12 -18.51 -28.42
CA GLU A 421 1.21 -19.51 -27.85
C GLU A 421 -0.15 -18.90 -27.47
N PHE A 422 -0.89 -18.37 -28.45
CA PHE A 422 -2.12 -17.62 -28.17
C PHE A 422 -3.27 -18.45 -27.59
N ASP A 423 -3.33 -19.74 -27.88
CA ASP A 423 -4.33 -20.67 -27.33
C ASP A 423 -4.25 -20.76 -25.79
N LYS A 424 -3.06 -20.51 -25.22
CA LYS A 424 -2.83 -20.42 -23.77
C LYS A 424 -3.02 -18.99 -23.24
N SER A 425 -2.68 -17.96 -24.01
CA SER A 425 -2.81 -16.55 -23.57
C SER A 425 -4.27 -16.10 -23.43
N ILE A 426 -5.13 -16.44 -24.39
CA ILE A 426 -6.54 -16.00 -24.41
C ILE A 426 -7.31 -16.37 -23.13
N PRO A 427 -7.32 -17.62 -22.65
CA PRO A 427 -8.04 -17.97 -21.41
C PRO A 427 -7.47 -17.24 -20.19
N LEU A 428 -6.15 -17.04 -20.12
CA LEU A 428 -5.51 -16.29 -19.03
C LEU A 428 -5.97 -14.83 -19.00
N ARG A 429 -6.11 -14.19 -20.17
CA ARG A 429 -6.62 -12.82 -20.28
C ARG A 429 -8.10 -12.71 -19.92
N GLN A 430 -8.91 -13.69 -20.29
CA GLN A 430 -10.33 -13.73 -19.89
C GLN A 430 -10.48 -13.88 -18.37
N GLU A 431 -9.68 -14.75 -17.75
CA GLU A 431 -9.67 -14.93 -16.30
C GLU A 431 -9.24 -13.63 -15.59
N ALA A 432 -8.15 -12.99 -16.06
CA ALA A 432 -7.68 -11.71 -15.51
C ALA A 432 -8.74 -10.61 -15.58
N LEU A 433 -9.44 -10.54 -16.71
CA LEU A 433 -10.53 -9.61 -16.92
C LEU A 433 -11.70 -9.89 -15.97
N ASN A 434 -12.14 -11.14 -15.85
CA ASN A 434 -13.23 -11.52 -14.96
C ASN A 434 -12.95 -11.12 -13.51
N GLU A 435 -11.72 -11.33 -13.02
CA GLU A 435 -11.36 -10.91 -11.66
C GLU A 435 -11.30 -9.39 -11.50
N THR A 436 -10.85 -8.67 -12.54
CA THR A 436 -10.83 -7.20 -12.53
C THR A 436 -12.25 -6.60 -12.58
N LEU A 437 -13.17 -7.21 -13.33
CA LEU A 437 -14.57 -6.76 -13.41
C LEU A 437 -15.33 -6.94 -12.10
N ARG A 438 -14.87 -7.84 -11.22
CA ARG A 438 -15.47 -8.02 -9.89
C ARG A 438 -14.97 -7.01 -8.86
N ILE A 439 -14.03 -6.12 -9.22
CA ILE A 439 -13.55 -5.02 -8.40
C ILE A 439 -14.30 -3.76 -8.88
N GLU A 440 -15.07 -3.09 -8.01
CA GLU A 440 -15.87 -1.90 -8.36
C GLU A 440 -15.04 -0.69 -8.87
N GLU A 441 -15.75 0.34 -9.36
CA GLU A 441 -15.42 1.49 -10.24
C GLU A 441 -13.98 2.05 -10.33
N GLU A 442 -13.12 1.91 -9.33
CA GLU A 442 -11.77 2.50 -9.31
C GLU A 442 -10.80 1.80 -10.28
N CYS A 443 -11.09 0.56 -10.71
CA CYS A 443 -10.22 -0.23 -11.61
C CYS A 443 -10.51 -0.03 -13.11
N ARG A 444 -11.30 0.97 -13.52
CA ARG A 444 -11.66 1.20 -14.94
C ARG A 444 -10.43 1.25 -15.87
N HIS A 445 -9.29 1.77 -15.43
CA HIS A 445 -8.07 1.80 -16.24
C HIS A 445 -7.48 0.39 -16.46
N TYR A 446 -7.47 -0.46 -15.44
CA TYR A 446 -7.02 -1.86 -15.57
C TYR A 446 -7.95 -2.68 -16.46
N VAL A 447 -9.27 -2.49 -16.35
CA VAL A 447 -10.26 -3.16 -17.22
C VAL A 447 -9.99 -2.84 -18.70
N LYS A 448 -9.67 -1.57 -19.02
CA LYS A 448 -9.29 -1.15 -20.38
C LYS A 448 -8.06 -1.90 -20.90
N ASP A 449 -6.98 -1.97 -20.13
CA ASP A 449 -5.79 -2.73 -20.49
C ASP A 449 -6.08 -4.22 -20.76
N HIS A 450 -6.98 -4.82 -19.98
CA HIS A 450 -7.37 -6.22 -20.13
C HIS A 450 -8.13 -6.46 -21.42
N TRP A 451 -9.16 -5.66 -21.71
CA TRP A 451 -9.90 -5.72 -22.97
C TRP A 451 -9.01 -5.50 -24.17
N ARG A 452 -8.17 -4.46 -24.12
CA ARG A 452 -7.23 -4.11 -25.19
C ARG A 452 -6.31 -5.27 -25.54
N GLY A 453 -5.68 -5.86 -24.53
CA GLY A 453 -4.73 -6.92 -24.82
C GLY A 453 -5.41 -8.27 -25.12
N LEU A 454 -6.65 -8.51 -24.65
CA LEU A 454 -7.46 -9.65 -25.10
C LEU A 454 -7.81 -9.52 -26.59
N ALA A 455 -8.20 -8.31 -27.03
CA ALA A 455 -8.40 -8.00 -28.44
C ALA A 455 -7.12 -8.21 -29.26
N GLN A 456 -5.94 -7.79 -28.77
CA GLN A 456 -4.65 -8.05 -29.42
C GLN A 456 -4.29 -9.54 -29.49
N ALA A 457 -4.59 -10.31 -28.44
CA ALA A 457 -4.34 -11.76 -28.41
C ALA A 457 -5.21 -12.49 -29.45
N TYR A 458 -6.51 -12.17 -29.51
CA TYR A 458 -7.43 -12.68 -30.54
C TYR A 458 -7.04 -12.26 -31.96
N PHE A 459 -6.57 -11.03 -32.14
CA PHE A 459 -6.06 -10.53 -33.42
C PHE A 459 -4.82 -11.32 -33.89
N ARG A 460 -3.85 -11.54 -32.99
CA ARG A 460 -2.61 -12.26 -33.32
C ARG A 460 -2.82 -13.77 -33.46
N SER A 461 -3.78 -14.35 -32.75
CA SER A 461 -4.18 -15.76 -32.93
C SER A 461 -4.89 -15.99 -34.27
N GLY A 462 -5.79 -15.07 -34.66
CA GLY A 462 -6.50 -15.08 -35.94
C GLY A 462 -5.55 -15.19 -37.14
N LYS A 463 -4.43 -14.45 -37.13
CA LYS A 463 -3.36 -14.55 -38.15
C LYS A 463 -2.86 -15.97 -38.41
N ARG A 464 -2.92 -16.88 -37.42
CA ARG A 464 -2.44 -18.27 -37.54
C ARG A 464 -3.53 -19.23 -38.01
N PHE A 465 -4.79 -18.95 -37.67
CA PHE A 465 -5.93 -19.79 -38.05
C PHE A 465 -6.44 -19.54 -39.48
N LEU A 466 -5.91 -18.52 -40.16
CA LEU A 466 -6.23 -18.17 -41.54
C LEU A 466 -5.53 -19.07 -42.59
N ASP A 467 -5.49 -20.38 -42.33
CA ASP A 467 -5.35 -21.37 -43.41
C ASP A 467 -6.72 -21.45 -44.12
N PRO A 468 -6.79 -21.19 -45.44
CA PRO A 468 -8.04 -21.20 -46.21
C PRO A 468 -8.89 -22.47 -46.09
N ARG A 469 -8.34 -23.57 -45.54
CA ARG A 469 -9.01 -24.87 -45.40
C ARG A 469 -9.74 -25.09 -44.07
N LYS A 470 -9.60 -24.20 -43.06
CA LYS A 470 -10.26 -24.34 -41.74
C LYS A 470 -11.16 -23.15 -41.45
N GLY A 471 -12.32 -23.12 -42.13
CA GLY A 471 -13.18 -21.95 -42.26
C GLY A 471 -14.02 -21.49 -41.05
N GLN A 472 -13.55 -21.53 -39.79
CA GLN A 472 -14.39 -21.08 -38.66
C GLN A 472 -13.78 -20.28 -37.47
N SER A 473 -12.47 -19.99 -37.34
CA SER A 473 -11.97 -19.43 -36.05
C SER A 473 -11.36 -18.00 -36.04
N ALA A 474 -11.18 -17.36 -37.20
CA ALA A 474 -10.58 -16.01 -37.26
C ALA A 474 -11.63 -14.88 -37.17
N ASP A 475 -12.72 -14.97 -37.95
CA ASP A 475 -13.80 -13.96 -38.02
C ASP A 475 -14.48 -13.72 -36.66
N GLU A 476 -14.70 -14.78 -35.87
CA GLU A 476 -15.27 -14.66 -34.51
C GLU A 476 -14.30 -13.97 -33.55
N SER A 477 -13.01 -14.28 -33.64
CA SER A 477 -11.95 -13.67 -32.81
C SER A 477 -11.82 -12.16 -33.12
N PHE A 478 -11.95 -11.77 -34.39
CA PHE A 478 -11.96 -10.36 -34.81
C PHE A 478 -13.23 -9.62 -34.39
N THR A 479 -14.40 -10.24 -34.53
CA THR A 479 -15.68 -9.65 -34.11
C THR A 479 -15.70 -9.44 -32.60
N ARG A 480 -15.25 -10.43 -31.81
CA ARG A 480 -15.05 -10.28 -30.37
C ARG A 480 -14.07 -9.17 -30.03
N ALA A 481 -12.94 -9.07 -30.72
CA ALA A 481 -11.98 -7.99 -30.47
C ALA A 481 -12.60 -6.59 -30.69
N LEU A 482 -13.43 -6.42 -31.72
CA LEU A 482 -14.14 -5.18 -32.01
C LEU A 482 -15.24 -4.88 -30.99
N ASP A 483 -16.11 -5.86 -30.69
CA ASP A 483 -17.20 -5.70 -29.72
C ASP A 483 -16.65 -5.25 -28.36
N LEU A 484 -15.55 -5.86 -27.92
CA LEU A 484 -14.95 -5.57 -26.62
C LEU A 484 -14.31 -4.18 -26.51
N LEU A 485 -13.83 -3.63 -27.63
CA LEU A 485 -13.31 -2.25 -27.68
C LEU A 485 -14.46 -1.22 -27.76
N CYS A 486 -15.53 -1.53 -28.50
CA CYS A 486 -16.68 -0.66 -28.67
C CYS A 486 -17.54 -0.50 -27.41
N ILE A 487 -17.56 -1.48 -26.51
CA ILE A 487 -18.40 -1.46 -25.30
C ILE A 487 -17.87 -0.49 -24.21
N HIS A 488 -16.56 -0.20 -24.17
CA HIS A 488 -15.96 0.50 -23.03
C HIS A 488 -14.99 1.65 -23.35
N GLU A 489 -14.47 1.74 -24.56
CA GLU A 489 -13.73 2.93 -25.00
C GLU A 489 -14.68 3.90 -25.68
N SER A 490 -14.42 5.22 -25.54
CA SER A 490 -15.03 6.16 -26.47
C SER A 490 -14.65 5.68 -27.87
N PRO A 491 -15.60 5.49 -28.81
CA PRO A 491 -15.29 5.05 -30.17
C PRO A 491 -14.29 5.99 -30.87
N THR A 492 -14.12 7.16 -30.31
CA THR A 492 -13.26 8.25 -30.75
C THR A 492 -11.86 8.22 -30.12
N ALA A 493 -11.51 7.32 -29.19
CA ALA A 493 -10.16 7.32 -28.62
C ALA A 493 -9.09 6.93 -29.68
N ASP A 494 -7.97 7.66 -29.73
CA ASP A 494 -6.90 7.47 -30.74
C ASP A 494 -6.40 6.02 -30.82
N GLU A 495 -6.35 5.34 -29.66
CA GLU A 495 -5.93 3.94 -29.57
C GLU A 495 -6.96 2.99 -30.20
N THR A 496 -8.25 3.24 -30.02
CA THR A 496 -9.36 2.51 -30.64
C THR A 496 -9.35 2.69 -32.16
N LEU A 497 -9.15 3.93 -32.62
CA LEU A 497 -9.02 4.27 -34.04
C LEU A 497 -7.78 3.62 -34.66
N GLY A 498 -6.67 3.54 -33.91
CA GLY A 498 -5.46 2.79 -34.27
C GLY A 498 -5.70 1.29 -34.46
N MET A 499 -6.41 0.64 -33.54
CA MET A 499 -6.75 -0.78 -33.68
C MET A 499 -7.72 -1.05 -34.83
N ARG A 500 -8.76 -0.21 -35.00
CA ARG A 500 -9.69 -0.30 -36.13
C ARG A 500 -8.94 -0.23 -37.48
N ARG A 501 -7.92 0.62 -37.60
CA ARG A 501 -7.04 0.67 -38.80
C ARG A 501 -6.29 -0.64 -39.04
N GLN A 502 -5.71 -1.23 -37.99
CA GLN A 502 -4.98 -2.50 -38.11
C GLN A 502 -5.87 -3.67 -38.51
N ILE A 503 -7.11 -3.71 -38.00
CA ILE A 503 -8.11 -4.73 -38.37
C ILE A 503 -8.52 -4.57 -39.84
N ALA A 504 -8.76 -3.33 -40.30
CA ALA A 504 -9.12 -3.08 -41.70
C ALA A 504 -8.04 -3.55 -42.69
N HIS A 505 -6.75 -3.33 -42.40
CA HIS A 505 -5.66 -3.82 -43.24
C HIS A 505 -5.63 -5.36 -43.36
N LEU A 506 -5.98 -6.08 -42.31
CA LEU A 506 -6.01 -7.55 -42.38
C LEU A 506 -7.25 -8.09 -43.09
N LEU A 507 -8.39 -7.42 -42.96
CA LEU A 507 -9.57 -7.75 -43.76
C LEU A 507 -9.27 -7.61 -45.25
N GLU A 508 -8.42 -6.65 -45.65
CA GLU A 508 -7.91 -6.54 -47.03
C GLU A 508 -7.01 -7.72 -47.42
N ASP A 509 -6.04 -8.10 -46.56
CA ASP A 509 -5.13 -9.24 -46.79
C ASP A 509 -5.90 -10.56 -46.99
N HIS A 510 -7.05 -10.72 -46.32
CA HIS A 510 -7.93 -11.89 -46.42
C HIS A 510 -9.08 -11.73 -47.39
N GLU A 511 -8.96 -10.78 -48.33
CA GLU A 511 -9.90 -10.62 -49.42
C GLU A 511 -11.32 -10.17 -48.99
N GLN A 512 -11.53 -9.76 -47.74
CA GLN A 512 -12.80 -9.23 -47.22
C GLN A 512 -12.86 -7.70 -47.33
N HIS A 513 -12.60 -7.15 -48.52
CA HIS A 513 -12.49 -5.69 -48.73
C HIS A 513 -13.76 -4.91 -48.38
N TRP A 514 -14.95 -5.53 -48.49
CA TRP A 514 -16.20 -4.85 -48.15
C TRP A 514 -16.31 -4.56 -46.64
N LYS A 515 -15.88 -5.51 -45.78
CA LYS A 515 -15.84 -5.32 -44.32
C LYS A 515 -14.78 -4.30 -43.94
N ALA A 516 -13.61 -4.37 -44.60
CA ALA A 516 -12.53 -3.40 -44.40
C ALA A 516 -13.00 -1.97 -44.74
N ALA A 517 -13.71 -1.80 -45.86
CA ALA A 517 -14.24 -0.52 -46.29
C ALA A 517 -15.26 0.05 -45.30
N LEU A 518 -16.18 -0.80 -44.80
CA LEU A 518 -17.16 -0.38 -43.78
C LEU A 518 -16.45 0.14 -42.51
N LEU A 519 -15.48 -0.62 -41.99
CA LEU A 519 -14.75 -0.24 -40.79
C LEU A 519 -13.94 1.04 -40.98
N ARG A 520 -13.35 1.25 -42.17
CA ARG A 520 -12.63 2.49 -42.51
C ARG A 520 -13.56 3.70 -42.67
N ARG A 521 -14.78 3.51 -43.20
CA ARG A 521 -15.79 4.58 -43.26
C ARG A 521 -16.17 5.06 -41.86
N GLU A 522 -16.50 4.12 -40.97
CA GLU A 522 -16.82 4.46 -39.57
C GLU A 522 -15.66 5.21 -38.90
N ASN A 523 -14.43 4.74 -39.10
CA ASN A 523 -13.23 5.36 -38.53
C ASN A 523 -13.04 6.80 -39.05
N LEU A 524 -13.28 7.04 -40.34
CA LEU A 524 -13.23 8.38 -40.94
C LEU A 524 -14.32 9.31 -40.36
N VAL A 525 -15.55 8.83 -40.19
CA VAL A 525 -16.64 9.61 -39.58
C VAL A 525 -16.30 10.00 -38.14
N LEU A 526 -15.79 9.06 -37.35
CA LEU A 526 -15.39 9.32 -35.96
C LEU A 526 -14.27 10.37 -35.87
N LEU A 527 -13.29 10.33 -36.78
CA LEU A 527 -12.23 11.34 -36.84
C LEU A 527 -12.78 12.75 -37.17
N LEU A 528 -13.77 12.83 -38.06
CA LEU A 528 -14.44 14.08 -38.43
C LEU A 528 -15.25 14.66 -37.27
N GLU A 529 -15.95 13.82 -36.52
CA GLU A 529 -16.75 14.24 -35.34
C GLU A 529 -15.88 14.80 -34.21
N GLN A 530 -14.63 14.35 -34.10
CA GLN A 530 -13.69 14.83 -33.07
C GLN A 530 -13.02 16.17 -33.39
N GLY A 531 -13.10 16.66 -34.62
CA GLY A 531 -12.31 17.81 -35.05
C GLY A 531 -10.79 17.55 -35.01
N THR A 532 -10.37 16.32 -35.29
CA THR A 532 -8.94 15.94 -35.35
C THR A 532 -8.18 16.67 -36.47
N GLU A 533 -6.84 16.72 -36.37
CA GLU A 533 -5.99 17.38 -37.35
C GLU A 533 -6.25 16.88 -38.78
N THR A 534 -6.20 17.80 -39.75
CA THR A 534 -6.45 17.54 -41.18
C THR A 534 -5.59 16.41 -41.75
N GLY A 535 -4.39 16.19 -41.21
CA GLY A 535 -3.49 15.11 -41.62
C GLY A 535 -4.00 13.70 -41.28
N ALA A 536 -4.63 13.50 -40.12
CA ALA A 536 -5.16 12.18 -39.73
C ALA A 536 -6.39 11.81 -40.57
N ILE A 537 -7.25 12.79 -40.84
CA ILE A 537 -8.41 12.67 -41.73
C ILE A 537 -7.95 12.34 -43.15
N ALA A 538 -6.92 13.02 -43.66
CA ALA A 538 -6.35 12.73 -44.97
C ALA A 538 -5.81 11.28 -45.06
N GLN A 539 -5.03 10.84 -44.08
CA GLN A 539 -4.49 9.47 -44.06
C GLN A 539 -5.60 8.40 -43.99
N ALA A 540 -6.66 8.65 -43.22
CA ALA A 540 -7.82 7.76 -43.14
C ALA A 540 -8.60 7.70 -44.46
N ALA A 541 -8.80 8.85 -45.11
CA ALA A 541 -9.46 8.97 -46.41
C ALA A 541 -8.66 8.25 -47.52
N GLU A 542 -7.34 8.45 -47.59
CA GLU A 542 -6.47 7.73 -48.54
C GLU A 542 -6.57 6.22 -48.37
N SER A 543 -6.57 5.77 -47.12
CA SER A 543 -6.65 4.33 -46.82
C SER A 543 -7.99 3.74 -47.23
N LEU A 544 -9.12 4.43 -46.95
CA LEU A 544 -10.45 4.01 -47.39
C LEU A 544 -10.57 3.94 -48.92
N VAL A 545 -10.05 4.96 -49.60
CA VAL A 545 -10.01 5.02 -51.07
C VAL A 545 -9.21 3.84 -51.63
N GLY A 546 -8.09 3.48 -51.01
CA GLY A 546 -7.30 2.30 -51.36
C GLY A 546 -8.11 1.01 -51.31
N THR A 547 -8.85 0.78 -50.22
CA THR A 547 -9.70 -0.40 -50.01
C THR A 547 -10.82 -0.50 -51.04
N LEU A 548 -11.57 0.59 -51.22
CA LEU A 548 -12.70 0.65 -52.16
C LEU A 548 -12.23 0.42 -53.60
N ALA A 549 -11.09 1.03 -54.00
CA ALA A 549 -10.49 0.80 -55.30
C ALA A 549 -10.00 -0.64 -55.49
N GLY A 550 -9.53 -1.29 -54.41
CA GLY A 550 -9.17 -2.70 -54.39
C GLY A 550 -10.37 -3.61 -54.67
N GLN A 551 -11.51 -3.36 -54.01
CA GLN A 551 -12.75 -4.09 -54.26
C GLN A 551 -13.31 -3.83 -55.66
N ALA A 552 -13.31 -2.57 -56.12
CA ALA A 552 -13.78 -2.23 -57.47
C ALA A 552 -12.96 -2.94 -58.56
N LYS A 553 -11.64 -3.04 -58.39
CA LYS A 553 -10.76 -3.79 -59.30
C LYS A 553 -11.16 -5.27 -59.39
N ARG A 554 -11.66 -5.88 -58.31
CA ARG A 554 -12.18 -7.25 -58.34
C ARG A 554 -13.51 -7.34 -59.07
N ASN A 555 -14.44 -6.44 -58.78
CA ASN A 555 -15.73 -6.39 -59.48
C ASN A 555 -15.52 -6.24 -61.01
N LEU A 556 -14.54 -5.43 -61.45
CA LEU A 556 -14.14 -5.35 -62.86
C LEU A 556 -13.61 -6.67 -63.43
N ARG A 557 -12.85 -7.46 -62.65
CA ARG A 557 -12.40 -8.80 -63.10
C ARG A 557 -13.57 -9.76 -63.31
N TYR A 558 -14.59 -9.68 -62.45
CA TYR A 558 -15.81 -10.48 -62.56
C TYR A 558 -16.85 -9.87 -63.52
N ARG A 559 -16.51 -8.77 -64.22
CA ARG A 559 -17.41 -8.03 -65.13
C ARG A 559 -18.66 -7.45 -64.46
N GLU A 560 -18.61 -7.21 -63.16
CA GLU A 560 -19.63 -6.50 -62.40
C GLU A 560 -19.39 -4.98 -62.51
N TYR A 561 -19.63 -4.44 -63.70
CA TYR A 561 -19.25 -3.07 -64.04
C TYR A 561 -20.00 -2.01 -63.22
N GLU A 562 -21.30 -2.18 -62.98
CA GLU A 562 -22.11 -1.23 -62.20
C GLU A 562 -21.61 -1.10 -60.76
N ALA A 563 -21.39 -2.23 -60.08
CA ALA A 563 -20.86 -2.25 -58.72
C ALA A 563 -19.44 -1.64 -58.64
N ALA A 564 -18.60 -1.89 -59.65
CA ALA A 564 -17.28 -1.27 -59.72
C ALA A 564 -17.34 0.25 -59.92
N ILE A 565 -18.24 0.72 -60.78
CA ILE A 565 -18.45 2.16 -61.03
C ILE A 565 -18.91 2.86 -59.76
N LEU A 566 -19.88 2.31 -59.03
CA LEU A 566 -20.37 2.91 -57.78
C LEU A 566 -19.26 3.06 -56.73
N LEU A 567 -18.46 2.01 -56.53
CA LEU A 567 -17.34 2.05 -55.58
C LEU A 567 -16.26 3.06 -56.02
N LEU A 568 -15.98 3.18 -57.31
CA LEU A 568 -15.00 4.14 -57.83
C LEU A 568 -15.52 5.58 -57.84
N ALA A 569 -16.82 5.79 -58.00
CA ALA A 569 -17.45 7.09 -57.85
C ALA A 569 -17.32 7.57 -56.40
N GLU A 570 -17.61 6.70 -55.44
CA GLU A 570 -17.39 6.99 -54.02
C GLU A 570 -15.92 7.28 -53.70
N CYS A 571 -14.97 6.54 -54.29
CA CYS A 571 -13.55 6.85 -54.18
C CYS A 571 -13.22 8.28 -54.62
N VAL A 572 -13.84 8.76 -55.71
CA VAL A 572 -13.64 10.12 -56.22
C VAL A 572 -14.25 11.14 -55.27
N ASP A 573 -15.43 10.86 -54.72
CA ASP A 573 -16.11 11.76 -53.78
C ASP A 573 -15.33 11.90 -52.47
N VAL A 574 -14.93 10.78 -51.85
CA VAL A 574 -14.13 10.78 -50.62
C VAL A 574 -12.79 11.50 -50.82
N ALA A 575 -12.09 11.20 -51.92
CA ALA A 575 -10.81 11.84 -52.22
C ALA A 575 -10.97 13.35 -52.50
N SER A 576 -11.97 13.75 -53.29
CA SER A 576 -12.23 15.15 -53.61
C SER A 576 -12.62 15.97 -52.38
N THR A 577 -13.36 15.36 -51.45
CA THR A 577 -13.88 16.02 -50.24
C THR A 577 -12.82 16.18 -49.16
N HIS A 578 -12.00 15.14 -48.92
CA HIS A 578 -11.09 15.12 -47.78
C HIS A 578 -9.61 15.35 -48.14
N LEU A 579 -9.20 15.09 -49.38
CA LEU A 579 -7.83 15.32 -49.86
C LEU A 579 -7.74 16.53 -50.80
N GLY A 580 -8.87 16.89 -51.43
CA GLY A 580 -8.96 17.97 -52.39
C GLY A 580 -9.02 17.49 -53.84
N ARG A 581 -9.63 18.32 -54.71
CA ARG A 581 -9.84 18.02 -56.14
C ARG A 581 -8.54 17.85 -56.92
N THR A 582 -7.49 18.53 -56.49
CA THR A 582 -6.17 18.56 -57.15
C THR A 582 -5.16 17.58 -56.54
N HIS A 583 -5.59 16.75 -55.58
CA HIS A 583 -4.72 15.76 -54.95
C HIS A 583 -4.39 14.60 -55.91
N GLN A 584 -3.18 14.05 -55.82
CA GLN A 584 -2.71 12.97 -56.71
C GLN A 584 -3.65 11.74 -56.65
N VAL A 585 -4.12 11.38 -55.46
CA VAL A 585 -5.06 10.25 -55.25
C VAL A 585 -6.40 10.49 -55.97
N THR A 586 -6.90 11.73 -55.95
CA THR A 586 -8.15 12.11 -56.63
C THR A 586 -8.06 11.89 -58.14
N PHE A 587 -6.94 12.29 -58.76
CA PHE A 587 -6.70 12.04 -60.19
C PHE A 587 -6.63 10.55 -60.52
N VAL A 588 -5.95 9.75 -59.69
CA VAL A 588 -5.87 8.30 -59.85
C VAL A 588 -7.26 7.65 -59.77
N CYS A 589 -8.12 8.09 -58.86
CA CYS A 589 -9.49 7.57 -58.73
C CYS A 589 -10.36 7.95 -59.95
N ARG A 590 -10.29 9.19 -60.43
CA ARG A 590 -11.00 9.61 -61.65
C ARG A 590 -10.56 8.82 -62.88
N GLY A 591 -9.26 8.56 -63.02
CA GLY A 591 -8.73 7.71 -64.09
C GLY A 591 -9.23 6.27 -64.03
N LYS A 592 -9.28 5.67 -62.83
CA LYS A 592 -9.85 4.33 -62.62
C LYS A 592 -11.35 4.30 -62.93
N LEU A 593 -12.10 5.31 -62.51
CA LEU A 593 -13.54 5.44 -62.78
C LEU A 593 -13.83 5.57 -64.28
N ALA A 594 -13.09 6.43 -64.98
CA ALA A 594 -13.19 6.56 -66.44
C ALA A 594 -12.83 5.24 -67.15
N GLY A 595 -11.81 4.53 -66.68
CA GLY A 595 -11.48 3.19 -67.16
C GLY A 595 -12.62 2.18 -66.97
N ALA A 596 -13.31 2.21 -65.82
CA ALA A 596 -14.46 1.35 -65.56
C ALA A 596 -15.65 1.68 -66.48
N HIS A 597 -15.98 2.96 -66.67
CA HIS A 597 -17.02 3.39 -67.61
C HIS A 597 -16.69 2.99 -69.05
N SER A 598 -15.43 3.11 -69.47
CA SER A 598 -15.00 2.63 -70.80
C SER A 598 -15.19 1.13 -70.96
N GLN A 599 -14.89 0.33 -69.95
CA GLN A 599 -15.05 -1.14 -70.01
C GLN A 599 -16.53 -1.55 -70.01
N ALA A 600 -17.39 -0.72 -69.41
CA ALA A 600 -18.83 -0.88 -69.41
C ALA A 600 -19.51 -0.42 -70.73
N GLY A 601 -18.75 0.17 -71.68
CA GLY A 601 -19.29 0.72 -72.93
C GLY A 601 -19.79 2.17 -72.85
N ASN A 602 -19.63 2.83 -71.70
CA ASN A 602 -20.06 4.22 -71.47
C ASN A 602 -18.94 5.21 -71.82
N ALA A 603 -18.58 5.28 -73.11
CA ALA A 603 -17.44 6.06 -73.60
C ALA A 603 -17.58 7.57 -73.33
N ASP A 604 -18.78 8.14 -73.50
CA ASP A 604 -19.04 9.57 -73.30
C ASP A 604 -18.75 10.00 -71.86
N MET A 605 -19.22 9.19 -70.89
CA MET A 605 -18.99 9.45 -69.46
C MET A 605 -17.51 9.34 -69.10
N ALA A 606 -16.80 8.35 -69.67
CA ALA A 606 -15.37 8.19 -69.45
C ALA A 606 -14.57 9.40 -69.97
N VAL A 607 -14.93 9.93 -71.15
CA VAL A 607 -14.30 11.14 -71.72
C VAL A 607 -14.60 12.37 -70.88
N SER A 608 -15.85 12.53 -70.42
CA SER A 608 -16.26 13.64 -69.55
C SER A 608 -15.45 13.69 -68.25
N ILE A 609 -15.34 12.56 -67.54
CA ILE A 609 -14.59 12.45 -66.28
C ILE A 609 -13.10 12.79 -66.49
N MET A 610 -12.51 12.32 -67.59
CA MET A 610 -11.10 12.58 -67.90
C MET A 610 -10.84 14.02 -68.34
N ASN A 611 -11.78 14.65 -69.06
CA ASN A 611 -11.69 16.07 -69.38
C ASN A 611 -11.72 16.92 -68.10
N ALA A 612 -12.62 16.63 -67.16
CA ALA A 612 -12.67 17.29 -65.86
C ALA A 612 -11.38 17.09 -65.06
N ALA A 613 -10.82 15.87 -65.04
CA ALA A 613 -9.52 15.61 -64.43
C ALA A 613 -8.36 16.37 -65.09
N ALA A 614 -8.36 16.51 -66.42
CA ALA A 614 -7.33 17.24 -67.15
C ALA A 614 -7.40 18.76 -66.92
N ILE A 615 -8.59 19.32 -66.70
CA ILE A 615 -8.77 20.72 -66.32
C ILE A 615 -8.17 20.96 -64.93
N ASP A 616 -8.60 20.19 -63.92
CA ASP A 616 -8.11 20.31 -62.55
C ASP A 616 -6.58 20.05 -62.46
N ALA A 617 -6.02 19.22 -63.35
CA ALA A 617 -4.57 18.96 -63.41
C ALA A 617 -3.75 20.14 -63.96
N ARG A 618 -4.33 20.99 -64.83
CA ARG A 618 -3.66 22.18 -65.36
C ARG A 618 -3.49 23.28 -64.31
N GLU A 619 -4.37 23.31 -63.31
CA GLU A 619 -4.28 24.27 -62.21
C GLU A 619 -3.06 24.02 -61.31
N VAL A 620 -2.43 22.84 -61.41
CA VAL A 620 -1.39 22.37 -60.47
C VAL A 620 -0.16 21.79 -61.21
N GLU A 621 0.17 22.36 -62.38
CA GLU A 621 1.24 21.88 -63.28
C GLU A 621 2.62 21.75 -62.61
N ASP A 622 2.87 22.47 -61.51
CA ASP A 622 4.13 22.45 -60.76
C ASP A 622 4.35 21.20 -59.88
N ILE A 623 3.31 20.47 -59.47
CA ILE A 623 3.44 19.38 -58.48
C ILE A 623 3.75 18.01 -59.12
N ASN A 624 3.38 17.78 -60.38
CA ASN A 624 3.66 16.51 -61.07
C ASN A 624 3.81 16.67 -62.60
N PRO A 625 5.02 17.04 -63.08
CA PRO A 625 5.26 17.29 -64.49
C PRO A 625 5.09 16.00 -65.32
N GLY A 626 4.04 15.96 -66.13
CA GLY A 626 3.73 14.85 -67.03
C GLY A 626 2.34 14.21 -66.85
N LEU A 627 1.64 14.51 -65.74
CA LEU A 627 0.29 13.96 -65.50
C LEU A 627 -0.72 14.45 -66.55
N THR A 628 -0.68 15.75 -66.89
CA THR A 628 -1.53 16.35 -67.94
C THR A 628 -1.34 15.67 -69.29
N LYS A 629 -0.08 15.34 -69.63
CA LYS A 629 0.26 14.62 -70.86
C LYS A 629 -0.26 13.18 -70.85
N GLN A 630 -0.12 12.47 -69.73
CA GLN A 630 -0.67 11.11 -69.59
C GLN A 630 -2.20 11.07 -69.70
N LEU A 631 -2.90 12.05 -69.12
CA LEU A 631 -4.35 12.16 -69.22
C LEU A 631 -4.79 12.46 -70.67
N GLN A 632 -4.07 13.33 -71.38
CA GLN A 632 -4.30 13.63 -72.80
C GLN A 632 -4.02 12.43 -73.72
N ASP A 633 -2.94 11.68 -73.48
CA ASP A 633 -2.61 10.47 -74.22
C ASP A 633 -3.68 9.38 -74.03
N PHE A 634 -4.24 9.26 -72.82
CA PHE A 634 -5.35 8.35 -72.55
C PHE A 634 -6.63 8.78 -73.27
N LEU A 635 -6.98 10.08 -73.23
CA LEU A 635 -8.12 10.64 -73.98
C LEU A 635 -8.00 10.37 -75.48
N THR A 636 -6.79 10.50 -76.03
CA THR A 636 -6.51 10.22 -77.45
C THR A 636 -6.73 8.74 -77.77
N LYS A 637 -6.15 7.84 -76.98
CA LYS A 637 -6.35 6.38 -77.13
C LYS A 637 -7.81 5.94 -76.98
N MET A 638 -8.57 6.63 -76.14
CA MET A 638 -10.00 6.36 -75.95
C MET A 638 -10.83 6.79 -77.16
N ARG A 639 -10.55 7.97 -77.72
CA ARG A 639 -11.15 8.46 -78.96
C ARG A 639 -10.84 7.55 -80.15
N ASP A 640 -9.62 7.04 -80.22
CA ASP A 640 -9.19 6.13 -81.29
C ASP A 640 -9.85 4.75 -81.19
N ARG A 641 -10.13 4.24 -79.97
CA ARG A 641 -10.75 2.92 -79.75
C ARG A 641 -12.25 2.85 -79.99
N HIS A 642 -12.98 3.93 -79.73
CA HIS A 642 -14.44 3.95 -79.80
C HIS A 642 -15.00 4.64 -81.06
N GLY A 643 -14.13 5.06 -81.97
CA GLY A 643 -14.51 5.79 -83.19
C GLY A 643 -14.95 7.22 -82.89
N GLN A 644 -14.80 8.10 -83.87
CA GLN A 644 -15.00 9.56 -83.80
C GLN A 644 -16.45 10.03 -83.54
N ASN A 645 -17.23 9.37 -82.68
CA ASN A 645 -18.60 9.80 -82.36
C ASN A 645 -18.76 10.43 -80.96
N VAL A 646 -17.68 10.65 -80.22
CA VAL A 646 -17.75 11.46 -79.00
C VAL A 646 -17.49 12.94 -79.37
N GLU A 647 -18.50 13.59 -79.94
CA GLU A 647 -18.55 15.05 -80.04
C GLU A 647 -18.63 15.62 -78.62
N VAL A 648 -17.51 16.18 -78.16
CA VAL A 648 -17.50 17.06 -76.99
C VAL A 648 -18.12 18.38 -77.44
N THR A 649 -19.40 18.60 -77.16
CA THR A 649 -19.98 19.94 -77.21
C THR A 649 -19.29 20.82 -76.15
N LYS A 650 -18.89 22.00 -76.62
CA LYS A 650 -18.03 22.99 -75.94
C LYS A 650 -18.49 23.38 -74.55
#